data_AF-A0AAN7VAX8-F1
#
_entry.id   AF-A0AAN7VAX8-F1
#
_cell.length_a   1.000
_cell.length_b   1.000
_cell.length_c   1.000
_cell.angle_alpha   90.00
_cell.angle_beta   90.00
_cell.angle_gamma   90.00
#
_symmetry.space_group_name_H-M   'P 1'
#
loop_
_entity.id
_entity.type
_entity.pdbx_description
1 polymer ?
#
loop_
_entity_poly.entity_id
_entity_poly.type
_entity_poly.pdbx_seq_one_letter_code
_entity_poly.pdbx_strand_id
1 'polypeptide(L)'
;MYFIDFQWPILFYAFSLYQNINSSEIIHMIITSKYLCDQTFFEHPVFIVIRQQKSITSWQIPMSIETRAGDVLQFASTSKTLCHNNMDVITNVPRNERHNSTENFSEEISIAIATSSKIPTSVIIRVDEYHQFYVEELKTYKIGAAASHPRYFYYKFPDPSHENYSSSVVLEITSKDTTCMVVSIQNASCPVGDDIRGVAFKGIFQTVQSKGGVIIKKKDYPNGFFIVFIVKGDNTGCNEASSAIPKASRGLSTVYNYTTLVSFQIKPTISSSSYYIAAFSTLIGLFIIYVIFMLSTWGFYRHANLWRKSGDTVNEDIILEEDNNQTELDGPTTKLTTAILTLNVLARKHQRYSEKKAYTYFWHVISIAIFYGIPVVQLVITYQRMVHSSGSLDFCYYNFLCAHPFFDISDFNHIYSNIGYVFMGILFLIITIYRHRYLIHKHGHGIPKHYGLFYAMGMALIMEGILSASYHVCPNQSNFQFDTSFMYVMAALCLVQLYQKRHPDINANAYATFVVLGIAIFSAMLGVLNGHLALWIVFILIYISFCLYVSFNIYFISYVKEGLTSVYDEWNEDRDVRKALEPRRKVHFIIIVVANILNIILACMGILCHFVGTDFATFLLGLLMGNTIMYAIVYIIMKYVNHEKLCAQPILFAVLGIIFWAFAAYFFNSNTSLWSVSAAESKEYNKHCIVLNFYDNHDVWHLLSSVALFFSFMLLLTLDDDVINTPHTKIMVF
;
A
#
# COMPACT_ATOMS: atom_id res chain seq x y z
N MET A 1 5.73 -3.25 53.52
CA MET A 1 5.10 -4.53 53.13
C MET A 1 4.10 -4.89 54.20
N TYR A 2 2.83 -5.11 53.86
CA TYR A 2 1.78 -5.46 54.82
C TYR A 2 1.35 -6.91 54.57
N PHE A 3 1.35 -7.72 55.63
CA PHE A 3 0.86 -9.11 55.61
C PHE A 3 -0.48 -9.14 56.34
N ILE A 4 -1.54 -9.63 55.66
CA ILE A 4 -2.89 -9.65 56.22
C ILE A 4 -3.43 -11.08 56.12
N ASP A 5 -3.74 -11.65 57.29
CA ASP A 5 -4.31 -12.98 57.44
C ASP A 5 -5.76 -12.87 57.92
N PHE A 6 -6.70 -13.43 57.16
CA PHE A 6 -8.13 -13.33 57.45
C PHE A 6 -8.60 -14.59 58.19
N GLN A 7 -9.02 -14.48 59.46
CA GLN A 7 -9.40 -15.65 60.28
C GLN A 7 -10.92 -15.86 60.48
N TRP A 8 -11.82 -15.01 59.94
CA TRP A 8 -13.28 -15.06 60.20
C TRP A 8 -14.15 -14.76 58.94
N PRO A 9 -15.46 -15.12 58.92
CA PRO A 9 -16.20 -15.39 57.67
C PRO A 9 -16.59 -14.18 56.79
N ILE A 10 -16.54 -12.94 57.29
CA ILE A 10 -16.77 -11.71 56.51
C ILE A 10 -16.00 -10.58 57.20
N LEU A 11 -14.98 -10.04 56.54
CA LEU A 11 -14.12 -9.00 57.10
C LEU A 11 -13.85 -7.90 56.07
N PHE A 12 -14.08 -6.66 56.49
CA PHE A 12 -13.68 -5.44 55.78
C PHE A 12 -12.51 -4.81 56.55
N TYR A 13 -11.36 -4.67 55.91
CA TYR A 13 -10.21 -3.97 56.47
C TYR A 13 -9.92 -2.72 55.63
N ALA A 14 -9.77 -1.56 56.27
CA ALA A 14 -9.34 -0.33 55.61
C ALA A 14 -8.19 0.29 56.40
N PHE A 15 -7.15 0.74 55.69
CA PHE A 15 -6.04 1.49 56.27
C PHE A 15 -5.68 2.68 55.36
N SER A 16 -5.26 3.79 55.95
CA SER A 16 -4.78 4.97 55.21
C SER A 16 -3.25 5.02 55.20
N LEU A 17 -2.71 5.37 54.04
CA LEU A 17 -1.32 5.69 53.81
C LEU A 17 -1.23 7.19 53.54
N TYR A 18 -0.37 7.88 54.28
CA TYR A 18 -0.10 9.29 54.05
C TYR A 18 1.22 9.42 53.28
N GLN A 19 1.14 9.88 52.03
CA GLN A 19 2.33 10.08 51.22
C GLN A 19 2.78 11.54 51.35
N ASN A 20 3.88 11.75 52.06
CA ASN A 20 4.50 13.08 52.20
C ASN A 20 5.58 13.26 51.12
N ILE A 21 5.30 14.10 50.11
CA ILE A 21 6.22 14.36 48.98
C ILE A 21 7.27 15.42 49.37
N ASN A 22 7.94 15.19 50.50
CA ASN A 22 9.02 16.04 51.02
C ASN A 22 10.40 15.41 50.80
N SER A 23 10.50 14.24 50.17
CA SER A 23 11.78 13.64 49.73
C SER A 23 12.11 14.11 48.31
N SER A 24 13.39 14.13 47.96
CA SER A 24 13.95 14.55 46.66
C SER A 24 13.42 13.77 45.43
N GLU A 25 12.54 12.79 45.62
CA GLU A 25 11.96 11.93 44.59
C GLU A 25 10.44 11.89 44.72
N ILE A 26 9.74 12.11 43.61
CA ILE A 26 8.27 11.94 43.57
C ILE A 26 8.00 10.45 43.53
N ILE A 27 7.50 9.93 44.65
CA ILE A 27 7.29 8.50 44.84
C ILE A 27 6.04 8.07 44.05
N HIS A 28 6.22 7.33 42.96
CA HIS A 28 5.10 6.63 42.31
C HIS A 28 4.97 5.26 42.93
N MET A 29 3.77 4.91 43.38
CA MET A 29 3.55 3.65 44.09
C MET A 29 3.03 2.58 43.14
N ILE A 30 3.70 1.42 43.16
CA ILE A 30 3.18 0.19 42.58
C ILE A 30 2.64 -0.64 43.72
N ILE A 31 1.36 -1.01 43.62
CA ILE A 31 0.71 -1.88 44.59
C ILE A 31 0.64 -3.26 43.96
N THR A 32 1.47 -4.17 44.48
CA THR A 32 1.49 -5.57 44.11
C THR A 32 0.70 -6.36 45.14
N SER A 33 -0.24 -7.16 44.67
CA SER A 33 -1.08 -7.98 45.50
C SER A 33 -0.96 -9.44 45.07
N LYS A 34 -0.74 -10.35 46.05
CA LYS A 34 -0.54 -11.78 45.81
C LYS A 34 -1.41 -12.61 46.74
N TYR A 35 -2.18 -13.52 46.16
CA TYR A 35 -2.97 -14.54 46.85
C TYR A 35 -2.07 -15.74 47.20
N LEU A 36 -2.13 -16.20 48.45
CA LEU A 36 -1.20 -17.21 48.99
C LEU A 36 -1.78 -18.63 49.12
N CYS A 37 -2.90 -18.95 48.48
CA CYS A 37 -3.53 -20.27 48.61
C CYS A 37 -3.07 -21.24 47.50
N ASP A 38 -2.67 -22.46 47.89
CA ASP A 38 -2.26 -23.57 46.99
C ASP A 38 -3.45 -24.34 46.40
N GLN A 39 -4.70 -24.05 46.82
CA GLN A 39 -5.88 -24.77 46.35
C GLN A 39 -6.63 -24.00 45.26
N THR A 40 -7.01 -24.75 44.23
CA THR A 40 -7.74 -24.37 43.00
C THR A 40 -9.16 -23.81 43.21
N PHE A 41 -9.52 -23.38 44.42
CA PHE A 41 -10.85 -22.85 44.74
C PHE A 41 -10.84 -21.33 44.70
N PHE A 42 -11.21 -20.79 43.54
CA PHE A 42 -11.30 -19.36 43.26
C PHE A 42 -12.73 -18.79 43.34
N GLU A 43 -13.64 -19.46 44.06
CA GLU A 43 -15.07 -19.09 44.12
C GLU A 43 -15.35 -17.75 44.85
N HIS A 44 -14.43 -17.30 45.72
CA HIS A 44 -14.59 -16.08 46.51
C HIS A 44 -13.38 -15.16 46.34
N PRO A 45 -13.44 -14.18 45.41
CA PRO A 45 -12.32 -13.27 45.20
C PRO A 45 -12.13 -12.30 46.37
N VAL A 46 -10.90 -11.82 46.50
CA VAL A 46 -10.55 -10.69 47.38
C VAL A 46 -10.60 -9.42 46.55
N PHE A 47 -11.43 -8.47 46.95
CA PHE A 47 -11.53 -7.15 46.34
C PHE A 47 -10.58 -6.18 47.03
N ILE A 48 -9.78 -5.48 46.24
CA ILE A 48 -8.91 -4.40 46.68
C ILE A 48 -9.46 -3.12 46.09
N VAL A 49 -9.68 -2.12 46.94
CA VAL A 49 -10.15 -0.79 46.58
C VAL A 49 -9.13 0.23 47.07
N ILE A 50 -8.59 1.00 46.13
CA ILE A 50 -7.73 2.14 46.41
C ILE A 50 -8.54 3.40 46.20
N ARG A 51 -8.60 4.24 47.21
CA ARG A 51 -9.17 5.58 47.13
C ARG A 51 -8.04 6.60 47.18
N GLN A 52 -7.94 7.38 46.12
CA GLN A 52 -7.13 8.59 46.00
C GLN A 52 -8.03 9.82 46.21
N GLN A 53 -7.48 11.02 46.21
CA GLN A 53 -8.26 12.24 46.45
C GLN A 53 -9.36 12.48 45.40
N LYS A 54 -9.10 12.14 44.13
CA LYS A 54 -10.02 12.38 42.99
C LYS A 54 -10.46 11.11 42.25
N SER A 55 -9.98 9.94 42.65
CA SER A 55 -10.22 8.68 41.94
C SER A 55 -10.35 7.50 42.89
N ILE A 56 -11.10 6.50 42.46
CA ILE A 56 -11.18 5.19 43.11
C ILE A 56 -10.80 4.15 42.06
N THR A 57 -9.89 3.26 42.41
CA THR A 57 -9.47 2.15 41.56
C THR A 57 -9.74 0.87 42.32
N SER A 58 -10.37 -0.11 41.69
CA SER A 58 -10.62 -1.40 42.33
C SER A 58 -10.35 -2.56 41.39
N TRP A 59 -9.92 -3.68 41.96
CA TRP A 59 -9.74 -4.94 41.23
C TRP A 59 -9.95 -6.11 42.17
N GLN A 60 -10.07 -7.29 41.58
CA GLN A 60 -10.25 -8.54 42.30
C GLN A 60 -9.04 -9.45 42.14
N ILE A 61 -8.81 -10.32 43.13
CA ILE A 61 -7.78 -11.36 43.11
C ILE A 61 -8.42 -12.69 43.51
N PRO A 62 -8.21 -13.77 42.74
CA PRO A 62 -7.48 -13.80 41.47
C PRO A 62 -8.12 -12.91 40.40
N MET A 63 -7.29 -12.29 39.56
CA MET A 63 -7.79 -11.52 38.43
C MET A 63 -8.18 -12.48 37.32
N SER A 64 -9.43 -12.41 36.88
CA SER A 64 -9.95 -13.22 35.78
C SER A 64 -9.95 -12.40 34.48
N ILE A 65 -9.33 -12.93 33.43
CA ILE A 65 -9.29 -12.32 32.10
C ILE A 65 -9.88 -13.32 31.12
N GLU A 66 -10.99 -12.94 30.50
CA GLU A 66 -11.62 -13.71 29.43
C GLU A 66 -10.88 -13.45 28.11
N THR A 67 -10.48 -14.52 27.45
CA THR A 67 -9.88 -14.49 26.11
C THR A 67 -10.96 -14.41 25.04
N ARG A 68 -10.63 -13.99 23.81
CA ARG A 68 -11.63 -13.99 22.72
C ARG A 68 -12.08 -15.40 22.33
N ALA A 69 -11.27 -16.42 22.65
CA ALA A 69 -11.60 -17.82 22.46
C ALA A 69 -12.59 -18.36 23.51
N GLY A 70 -12.95 -17.58 24.53
CA GLY A 70 -13.85 -17.97 25.62
C GLY A 70 -13.14 -18.62 26.81
N ASP A 71 -11.82 -18.83 26.75
CA ASP A 71 -11.04 -19.32 27.89
C ASP A 71 -10.89 -18.22 28.94
N VAL A 72 -11.00 -18.59 30.23
CA VAL A 72 -10.82 -17.67 31.36
C VAL A 72 -9.45 -17.92 32.00
N LEU A 73 -8.57 -16.92 31.95
CA LEU A 73 -7.28 -16.94 32.61
C LEU A 73 -7.39 -16.33 34.00
N GLN A 74 -6.79 -16.98 35.00
CA GLN A 74 -6.81 -16.51 36.39
C GLN A 74 -5.39 -16.25 36.90
N PHE A 75 -5.18 -15.05 37.44
CA PHE A 75 -3.88 -14.60 37.94
C PHE A 75 -3.93 -14.39 39.45
N ALA A 76 -3.10 -15.14 40.18
CA ALA A 76 -2.99 -15.04 41.64
C ALA A 76 -2.18 -13.82 42.11
N SER A 77 -1.46 -13.16 41.20
CA SER A 77 -0.73 -11.92 41.48
C SER A 77 -1.14 -10.84 40.48
N THR A 78 -1.33 -9.63 40.98
CA THR A 78 -1.63 -8.44 40.17
C THR A 78 -0.80 -7.25 40.63
N SER A 79 -0.58 -6.28 39.76
CA SER A 79 -0.01 -4.99 40.15
C SER A 79 -0.69 -3.81 39.47
N LYS A 80 -0.86 -2.73 40.23
CA LYS A 80 -1.37 -1.45 39.71
C LYS A 80 -0.41 -0.32 40.06
N THR A 81 -0.17 0.58 39.11
CA THR A 81 0.61 1.80 39.34
C THR A 81 -0.37 2.93 39.64
N LEU A 82 -0.06 3.80 40.59
CA LEU A 82 -0.89 4.97 40.93
C LEU A 82 -0.36 6.24 40.25
N CYS A 83 -1.28 7.09 39.80
CA CYS A 83 -0.98 8.37 39.15
C CYS A 83 -1.33 9.52 40.09
N HIS A 84 -0.61 10.64 39.95
CA HIS A 84 -0.85 11.86 40.72
C HIS A 84 -1.51 12.94 39.85
N ASN A 85 -2.41 13.73 40.45
CA ASN A 85 -3.22 14.71 39.71
C ASN A 85 -2.42 15.88 39.11
N ASN A 86 -1.30 16.26 39.73
CA ASN A 86 -0.47 17.41 39.32
C ASN A 86 0.83 16.98 38.61
N MET A 87 0.73 16.02 37.68
CA MET A 87 1.90 15.40 37.05
C MET A 87 2.77 16.39 36.25
N ASP A 88 2.13 17.40 35.66
CA ASP A 88 2.73 18.47 34.88
C ASP A 88 3.51 19.47 35.72
N VAL A 89 3.01 19.85 36.90
CA VAL A 89 3.70 20.75 37.84
C VAL A 89 4.91 20.04 38.44
N ILE A 90 4.70 18.78 38.82
CA ILE A 90 5.71 17.95 39.46
C ILE A 90 6.98 17.79 38.60
N THR A 91 6.83 17.69 37.27
CA THR A 91 7.97 17.58 36.35
C THR A 91 8.75 18.87 36.16
N ASN A 92 8.13 20.03 36.39
CA ASN A 92 8.78 21.33 36.24
C ASN A 92 9.69 21.70 37.41
N VAL A 93 9.57 21.03 38.55
CA VAL A 93 10.42 21.33 39.72
C VAL A 93 11.73 20.54 39.60
N PRO A 94 12.89 21.21 39.45
CA PRO A 94 14.20 20.56 39.40
C PRO A 94 14.37 19.66 40.63
N ARG A 95 14.90 18.44 40.45
CA ARG A 95 15.09 17.46 41.55
C ARG A 95 15.78 18.07 42.78
N ASN A 96 16.66 19.06 42.56
CA ASN A 96 17.46 19.68 43.60
C ASN A 96 16.76 20.84 44.35
N GLU A 97 15.63 21.36 43.84
CA GLU A 97 14.92 22.53 44.41
C GLU A 97 13.54 22.18 45.00
N ARG A 98 13.12 20.91 44.95
CA ARG A 98 11.82 20.43 45.47
C ARG A 98 11.61 20.63 46.97
N HIS A 99 12.68 20.68 47.77
CA HIS A 99 12.59 20.96 49.20
C HIS A 99 12.21 22.43 49.51
N ASN A 100 12.40 23.34 48.55
CA ASN A 100 12.14 24.77 48.71
C ASN A 100 10.84 25.24 48.02
N SER A 101 10.12 24.37 47.32
CA SER A 101 8.83 24.72 46.75
C SER A 101 7.77 24.85 47.84
N THR A 102 7.05 25.97 47.85
CA THR A 102 5.94 26.25 48.77
C THR A 102 4.69 25.38 48.56
N GLU A 103 4.72 24.47 47.57
CA GLU A 103 3.59 23.58 47.27
C GLU A 103 3.77 22.23 47.96
N ASN A 104 2.90 21.93 48.92
CA ASN A 104 2.79 20.59 49.52
C ASN A 104 2.04 19.66 48.56
N PHE A 105 2.76 18.74 47.91
CA PHE A 105 2.14 17.71 47.07
C PHE A 105 1.66 16.47 47.88
N SER A 106 1.17 16.64 49.11
CA SER A 106 0.75 15.50 49.93
C SER A 106 -0.58 14.90 49.44
N GLU A 107 -0.59 13.58 49.16
CA GLU A 107 -1.81 12.83 48.85
C GLU A 107 -2.08 11.76 49.92
N GLU A 108 -3.33 11.68 50.38
CA GLU A 108 -3.78 10.60 51.26
C GLU A 108 -4.39 9.49 50.41
N ILE A 109 -3.87 8.28 50.58
CA ILE A 109 -4.27 7.10 49.81
C ILE A 109 -4.82 6.08 50.80
N SER A 110 -6.09 5.71 50.69
CA SER A 110 -6.66 4.65 51.52
C SER A 110 -6.85 3.36 50.73
N ILE A 111 -6.44 2.25 51.35
CA ILE A 111 -6.57 0.90 50.80
C ILE A 111 -7.60 0.15 51.64
N ALA A 112 -8.67 -0.29 50.99
CA ALA A 112 -9.70 -1.13 51.57
C ALA A 112 -9.67 -2.52 50.91
N ILE A 113 -9.81 -3.56 51.72
CA ILE A 113 -9.78 -4.95 51.30
C ILE A 113 -11.02 -5.65 51.85
N ALA A 114 -11.72 -6.38 50.98
CA ALA A 114 -12.91 -7.13 51.34
C ALA A 114 -12.92 -8.51 50.68
N THR A 115 -13.39 -9.52 51.40
CA THR A 115 -13.65 -10.86 50.86
C THR A 115 -14.89 -11.46 51.50
N SER A 116 -15.59 -12.31 50.74
CA SER A 116 -16.74 -13.10 51.21
C SER A 116 -16.35 -14.55 51.49
N SER A 117 -15.05 -14.88 51.48
CA SER A 117 -14.57 -16.23 51.76
C SER A 117 -14.86 -16.65 53.19
N LYS A 118 -15.49 -17.81 53.36
CA LYS A 118 -15.69 -18.46 54.66
C LYS A 118 -14.45 -19.19 55.17
N ILE A 119 -13.48 -19.43 54.28
CA ILE A 119 -12.20 -20.09 54.58
C ILE A 119 -11.15 -19.00 54.79
N PRO A 120 -10.23 -19.17 55.77
CA PRO A 120 -9.11 -18.27 55.95
C PRO A 120 -8.33 -18.07 54.65
N THR A 121 -8.13 -16.81 54.27
CA THR A 121 -7.40 -16.42 53.05
C THR A 121 -6.30 -15.46 53.44
N SER A 122 -5.11 -15.62 52.85
CA SER A 122 -3.99 -14.73 53.14
C SER A 122 -3.59 -13.99 51.86
N VAL A 123 -3.47 -12.67 51.97
CA VAL A 123 -3.09 -11.79 50.86
C VAL A 123 -1.93 -10.91 51.28
N ILE A 124 -0.89 -10.86 50.43
CA ILE A 124 0.22 -9.92 50.60
C ILE A 124 -0.08 -8.69 49.76
N ILE A 125 -0.09 -7.51 50.40
CA ILE A 125 -0.08 -6.23 49.70
C ILE A 125 1.27 -5.55 49.92
N ARG A 126 1.96 -5.33 48.82
CA ARG A 126 3.25 -4.67 48.78
C ARG A 126 3.10 -3.36 48.03
N VAL A 127 3.52 -2.28 48.69
CA VAL A 127 3.62 -0.94 48.12
C VAL A 127 5.10 -0.69 47.87
N ASP A 128 5.48 -0.53 46.61
CA ASP A 128 6.87 -0.26 46.20
C ASP A 128 6.97 1.10 45.50
N GLU A 129 8.09 1.78 45.68
CA GLU A 129 8.41 3.03 44.99
C GLU A 129 8.95 2.73 43.57
N TYR A 130 8.58 3.58 42.60
CA TYR A 130 8.96 3.42 41.20
C TYR A 130 9.75 4.63 40.67
N HIS A 131 11.08 4.50 40.64
CA HIS A 131 12.00 5.59 40.32
C HIS A 131 12.06 5.98 38.82
N GLN A 132 11.54 5.13 37.92
CA GLN A 132 11.61 5.32 36.46
C GLN A 132 10.22 5.56 35.83
N PHE A 133 9.40 6.38 36.48
CA PHE A 133 8.07 6.73 35.99
C PHE A 133 8.09 7.81 34.89
N TYR A 134 9.03 8.76 34.99
CA TYR A 134 9.23 9.85 34.04
C TYR A 134 10.14 9.42 32.89
N VAL A 135 9.66 9.60 31.67
CA VAL A 135 10.36 9.20 30.44
C VAL A 135 11.14 10.39 29.87
N GLU A 136 12.40 10.17 29.55
CA GLU A 136 13.28 11.12 28.86
C GLU A 136 13.39 10.76 27.37
N GLU A 137 13.56 11.76 26.51
CA GLU A 137 13.82 11.54 25.09
C GLU A 137 15.16 10.79 24.88
N LEU A 138 15.24 10.02 23.79
CA LEU A 138 16.44 9.28 23.36
C LEU A 138 16.97 8.24 24.36
N LYS A 139 16.28 8.01 25.48
CA LYS A 139 16.62 6.96 26.45
C LYS A 139 15.75 5.73 26.25
N THR A 140 16.38 4.55 26.25
CA THR A 140 15.67 3.28 26.11
C THR A 140 15.29 2.71 27.47
N TYR A 141 14.01 2.39 27.64
CA TYR A 141 13.46 1.78 28.84
C TYR A 141 13.08 0.33 28.58
N LYS A 142 13.43 -0.57 29.51
CA LYS A 142 13.10 -2.00 29.45
C LYS A 142 12.17 -2.37 30.58
N ILE A 143 11.02 -2.95 30.26
CA ILE A 143 9.94 -3.18 31.22
C ILE A 143 9.39 -4.60 31.09
N GLY A 144 8.99 -5.19 32.21
CA GLY A 144 8.19 -6.40 32.24
C GLY A 144 6.72 -6.04 32.42
N ALA A 145 5.89 -6.39 31.43
CA ALA A 145 4.44 -6.21 31.47
C ALA A 145 3.73 -7.56 31.38
N ALA A 146 2.61 -7.72 32.06
CA ALA A 146 1.74 -8.90 31.97
C ALA A 146 0.28 -8.47 31.98
N ALA A 147 -0.64 -9.37 31.62
CA ALA A 147 -2.06 -9.05 31.60
C ALA A 147 -2.59 -8.68 33.00
N SER A 148 -2.00 -9.26 34.05
CA SER A 148 -2.24 -8.94 35.46
C SER A 148 -1.38 -7.79 36.01
N HIS A 149 -0.36 -7.35 35.26
CA HIS A 149 0.62 -6.35 35.67
C HIS A 149 0.78 -5.29 34.55
N PRO A 150 -0.27 -4.48 34.27
CA PRO A 150 -0.16 -3.38 33.33
C PRO A 150 0.84 -2.33 33.83
N ARG A 151 1.55 -1.70 32.90
CA ARG A 151 2.58 -0.70 33.19
C ARG A 151 2.26 0.59 32.46
N TYR A 152 2.43 1.73 33.12
CA TYR A 152 2.35 3.01 32.43
C TYR A 152 3.38 4.00 32.94
N PHE A 153 3.68 4.98 32.09
CA PHE A 153 4.74 5.96 32.24
C PHE A 153 4.26 7.33 31.81
N TYR A 154 4.87 8.39 32.32
CA TYR A 154 4.53 9.76 31.94
C TYR A 154 5.65 10.41 31.13
N TYR A 155 5.25 11.12 30.08
CA TYR A 155 6.13 11.94 29.27
C TYR A 155 5.60 13.36 29.18
N LYS A 156 6.51 14.33 29.26
CA LYS A 156 6.23 15.74 29.05
C LYS A 156 7.10 16.27 27.93
N PHE A 157 6.49 17.01 27.00
CA PHE A 157 7.22 17.69 25.95
C PHE A 157 8.17 18.74 26.52
N PRO A 158 9.40 18.87 26.01
CA PRO A 158 10.29 19.94 26.41
C PRO A 158 9.72 21.32 26.05
N ASP A 159 10.26 22.34 26.73
CA ASP A 159 9.89 23.73 26.46
C ASP A 159 10.30 24.15 25.05
N PRO A 160 9.53 25.03 24.38
CA PRO A 160 9.82 25.47 23.01
C PRO A 160 11.18 26.15 22.83
N SER A 161 11.79 26.63 23.92
CA SER A 161 13.11 27.25 23.93
C SER A 161 14.28 26.25 23.90
N HIS A 162 14.03 24.95 24.09
CA HIS A 162 15.07 23.93 24.00
C HIS A 162 15.51 23.72 22.53
N GLU A 163 16.83 23.59 22.32
CA GLU A 163 17.42 23.39 20.97
C GLU A 163 16.89 22.15 20.23
N ASN A 164 16.49 21.11 20.96
CA ASN A 164 15.93 19.86 20.42
C ASN A 164 14.40 19.82 20.42
N TYR A 165 13.72 20.96 20.55
CA TYR A 165 12.26 21.00 20.58
C TYR A 165 11.65 20.54 19.24
N SER A 166 10.80 19.51 19.32
CA SER A 166 9.93 19.07 18.23
C SER A 166 8.45 19.21 18.61
N SER A 167 7.63 19.60 17.63
CA SER A 167 6.17 19.70 17.81
C SER A 167 5.48 18.34 17.91
N SER A 168 6.18 17.26 17.59
CA SER A 168 5.74 15.87 17.71
C SER A 168 6.90 14.94 18.09
N VAL A 169 6.56 13.80 18.66
CA VAL A 169 7.49 12.72 19.02
C VAL A 169 6.97 11.39 18.50
N VAL A 170 7.87 10.44 18.28
CA VAL A 170 7.54 9.05 17.97
C VAL A 170 7.88 8.18 19.16
N LEU A 171 6.90 7.41 19.64
CA LEU A 171 7.10 6.30 20.55
C LEU A 171 7.47 5.06 19.73
N GLU A 172 8.70 4.57 19.87
CA GLU A 172 9.17 3.34 19.27
C GLU A 172 9.11 2.21 20.30
N ILE A 173 8.53 1.08 19.90
CA ILE A 173 8.30 -0.09 20.76
C ILE A 173 8.91 -1.31 20.09
N THR A 174 9.69 -2.07 20.85
CA THR A 174 10.31 -3.32 20.43
C THR A 174 10.21 -4.37 21.55
N SER A 175 9.91 -5.61 21.20
CA SER A 175 9.80 -6.75 22.12
C SER A 175 10.42 -7.96 21.47
N LYS A 176 11.15 -8.75 22.25
CA LYS A 176 11.65 -10.07 21.81
C LYS A 176 10.55 -11.14 21.88
N ASP A 177 9.56 -10.91 22.72
CA ASP A 177 8.43 -11.81 22.88
C ASP A 177 7.36 -11.45 21.86
N THR A 178 6.71 -12.46 21.28
CA THR A 178 5.66 -12.31 20.28
C THR A 178 4.26 -12.31 20.91
N THR A 179 4.15 -11.83 22.15
CA THR A 179 2.88 -11.78 22.89
C THR A 179 2.10 -10.54 22.44
N CYS A 180 0.80 -10.72 22.19
CA CYS A 180 -0.05 -9.60 21.81
C CYS A 180 -0.24 -8.62 22.97
N MET A 181 -0.03 -7.34 22.71
CA MET A 181 -0.25 -6.26 23.67
C MET A 181 -0.99 -5.09 23.03
N VAL A 182 -1.58 -4.25 23.88
CA VAL A 182 -2.18 -2.97 23.51
C VAL A 182 -1.32 -1.88 24.11
N VAL A 183 -0.96 -0.91 23.28
CA VAL A 183 -0.31 0.32 23.70
C VAL A 183 -1.28 1.46 23.54
N SER A 184 -1.43 2.29 24.57
CA SER A 184 -2.35 3.42 24.59
C SER A 184 -1.66 4.70 25.03
N ILE A 185 -1.97 5.79 24.34
CA ILE A 185 -1.53 7.14 24.69
C ILE A 185 -2.74 7.92 25.22
N GLN A 186 -2.67 8.28 26.49
CA GLN A 186 -3.77 8.93 27.21
C GLN A 186 -3.35 10.33 27.68
N ASN A 187 -4.31 11.22 27.84
CA ASN A 187 -4.04 12.54 28.41
C ASN A 187 -3.52 12.41 29.84
N ALA A 188 -2.78 13.40 30.32
CA ALA A 188 -2.21 13.48 31.67
C ALA A 188 -3.27 13.69 32.77
N SER A 189 -4.29 12.84 32.80
CA SER A 189 -5.44 12.93 33.70
C SER A 189 -5.65 11.62 34.45
N CYS A 190 -5.82 11.70 35.76
CA CYS A 190 -6.17 10.56 36.62
C CYS A 190 -7.69 10.35 36.69
N PRO A 191 -8.18 9.09 36.78
CA PRO A 191 -7.41 7.85 36.77
C PRO A 191 -6.93 7.47 35.36
N VAL A 192 -5.84 6.71 35.24
CA VAL A 192 -5.36 6.14 33.96
C VAL A 192 -6.20 4.91 33.62
N GLY A 193 -6.55 4.72 32.34
CA GLY A 193 -7.21 3.50 31.86
C GLY A 193 -6.18 2.41 31.60
N ASP A 194 -5.96 1.55 32.58
CA ASP A 194 -4.94 0.49 32.54
C ASP A 194 -5.55 -0.92 32.42
N ASP A 195 -6.78 -0.99 31.93
CA ASP A 195 -7.52 -2.19 31.55
C ASP A 195 -7.93 -2.13 30.07
N ILE A 196 -8.18 -3.29 29.46
CA ILE A 196 -8.48 -3.41 28.03
C ILE A 196 -9.76 -2.64 27.63
N ARG A 197 -10.76 -2.56 28.52
CA ARG A 197 -12.01 -1.84 28.21
C ARG A 197 -11.84 -0.34 28.38
N GLY A 198 -11.12 0.09 29.42
CA GLY A 198 -10.85 1.50 29.72
C GLY A 198 -9.98 2.20 28.68
N VAL A 199 -9.05 1.48 28.03
CA VAL A 199 -8.20 2.03 26.98
C VAL A 199 -8.99 2.59 25.80
N ALA A 200 -10.10 1.94 25.43
CA ALA A 200 -10.90 2.34 24.26
C ALA A 200 -11.55 3.73 24.39
N PHE A 201 -11.59 4.31 25.59
CA PHE A 201 -12.31 5.57 25.86
C PHE A 201 -11.42 6.74 26.29
N LYS A 202 -10.12 6.53 26.54
CA LYS A 202 -9.25 7.54 27.18
C LYS A 202 -8.18 8.16 26.28
N GLY A 203 -8.03 7.68 25.06
CA GLY A 203 -7.06 8.22 24.13
C GLY A 203 -6.90 7.34 22.90
N ILE A 204 -5.76 7.49 22.23
CA ILE A 204 -5.43 6.66 21.08
C ILE A 204 -4.80 5.35 21.54
N PHE A 205 -5.02 4.28 20.80
CA PHE A 205 -4.49 2.96 21.13
C PHE A 205 -4.26 2.11 19.88
N GLN A 206 -3.38 1.12 20.02
CA GLN A 206 -3.10 0.16 18.96
C GLN A 206 -2.65 -1.18 19.52
N THR A 207 -2.83 -2.22 18.72
CA THR A 207 -2.24 -3.54 19.00
C THR A 207 -0.80 -3.61 18.50
N VAL A 208 0.06 -4.26 19.28
CA VAL A 208 1.50 -4.44 19.02
C VAL A 208 1.89 -5.86 19.42
N GLN A 209 2.80 -6.47 18.66
CA GLN A 209 3.33 -7.80 18.97
C GLN A 209 4.82 -7.73 19.34
N SER A 210 5.71 -7.67 18.35
CA SER A 210 7.15 -7.45 18.58
C SER A 210 7.61 -6.04 18.22
N LYS A 211 6.95 -5.35 17.31
CA LYS A 211 7.34 -3.99 16.89
C LYS A 211 6.14 -3.07 16.70
N GLY A 212 6.30 -1.81 17.10
CA GLY A 212 5.26 -0.80 16.92
C GLY A 212 5.81 0.62 16.97
N GLY A 213 5.04 1.56 16.42
CA GLY A 213 5.32 3.00 16.46
C GLY A 213 4.04 3.79 16.73
N VAL A 214 4.12 4.89 17.47
CA VAL A 214 3.01 5.86 17.61
C VAL A 214 3.56 7.27 17.46
N ILE A 215 2.95 8.08 16.60
CA ILE A 215 3.29 9.50 16.45
C ILE A 215 2.35 10.32 17.33
N ILE A 216 2.92 11.16 18.18
CA ILE A 216 2.18 11.94 19.17
C ILE A 216 2.52 13.42 19.00
N LYS A 217 1.50 14.27 18.84
CA LYS A 217 1.67 15.72 18.63
C LYS A 217 1.49 16.46 19.96
N LYS A 218 2.32 17.48 20.21
CA LYS A 218 2.19 18.35 21.41
C LYS A 218 0.84 19.07 21.47
N LYS A 219 0.25 19.39 20.31
CA LYS A 219 -1.06 20.06 20.23
C LYS A 219 -2.20 19.24 20.85
N ASP A 220 -2.11 17.91 20.77
CA ASP A 220 -3.16 17.00 21.24
C ASP A 220 -2.97 16.68 22.74
N TYR A 221 -1.75 16.83 23.26
CA TYR A 221 -1.35 16.50 24.64
C TYR A 221 -0.50 17.63 25.28
N PRO A 222 -1.09 18.82 25.52
CA PRO A 222 -0.33 20.00 25.97
C PRO A 222 0.34 19.82 27.34
N ASN A 223 -0.30 19.06 28.23
CA ASN A 223 0.19 18.79 29.60
C ASN A 223 1.04 17.51 29.68
N GLY A 224 1.49 16.96 28.55
CA GLY A 224 2.10 15.64 28.46
C GLY A 224 1.07 14.51 28.36
N PHE A 225 1.55 13.28 28.34
CA PHE A 225 0.72 12.10 28.13
C PHE A 225 1.23 10.88 28.91
N PHE A 226 0.32 9.93 29.14
CA PHE A 226 0.64 8.61 29.67
C PHE A 226 0.83 7.60 28.55
N ILE A 227 1.87 6.78 28.64
CA ILE A 227 2.10 5.61 27.80
C ILE A 227 1.69 4.39 28.59
N VAL A 228 0.66 3.68 28.16
CA VAL A 228 0.10 2.52 28.86
C VAL A 228 0.35 1.25 28.05
N PHE A 229 0.93 0.23 28.68
CA PHE A 229 1.19 -1.09 28.13
C PHE A 229 0.30 -2.12 28.82
N ILE A 230 -0.52 -2.82 28.03
CA ILE A 230 -1.42 -3.87 28.51
C ILE A 230 -1.21 -5.13 27.67
N VAL A 231 -0.72 -6.21 28.29
CA VAL A 231 -0.58 -7.50 27.60
C VAL A 231 -1.93 -8.20 27.54
N LYS A 232 -2.29 -8.79 26.40
CA LYS A 232 -3.53 -9.56 26.24
C LYS A 232 -3.35 -11.00 26.77
N GLY A 233 -4.46 -11.61 27.18
CA GLY A 233 -4.47 -13.01 27.60
C GLY A 233 -4.16 -14.00 26.47
N ASP A 234 -4.48 -13.62 25.23
CA ASP A 234 -4.27 -14.41 24.02
C ASP A 234 -3.72 -13.55 22.87
N ASN A 235 -3.26 -14.23 21.80
CA ASN A 235 -2.75 -13.56 20.60
C ASN A 235 -3.82 -13.33 19.52
N THR A 236 -5.06 -13.76 19.75
CA THR A 236 -6.15 -13.63 18.76
C THR A 236 -6.47 -12.18 18.39
N GLY A 237 -6.10 -11.24 19.26
CA GLY A 237 -6.23 -9.81 19.01
C GLY A 237 -5.16 -9.20 18.10
N CYS A 238 -4.04 -9.91 17.85
CA CYS A 238 -2.93 -9.45 17.01
C CYS A 238 -2.70 -10.35 15.80
N ASN A 239 -3.33 -11.52 15.73
CA ASN A 239 -3.14 -12.47 14.63
C ASN A 239 -4.48 -12.71 13.95
N GLU A 240 -4.50 -12.67 12.62
CA GLU A 240 -5.63 -13.19 11.87
C GLU A 240 -5.59 -14.72 11.79
N ALA A 241 -6.76 -15.37 11.84
CA ALA A 241 -6.87 -16.82 11.71
C ALA A 241 -6.31 -17.31 10.35
N SER A 242 -6.39 -16.46 9.33
CA SER A 242 -5.98 -16.60 7.93
C SER A 242 -4.55 -16.18 7.60
N SER A 243 -3.75 -15.72 8.57
CA SER A 243 -2.36 -15.27 8.29
C SER A 243 -1.49 -16.39 7.69
N ALA A 244 -0.83 -16.09 6.57
CA ALA A 244 0.12 -16.97 5.87
C ALA A 244 1.47 -17.13 6.60
N ILE A 245 1.65 -16.45 7.75
CA ILE A 245 2.87 -16.49 8.55
C ILE A 245 2.83 -17.74 9.46
N PRO A 246 3.91 -18.55 9.53
CA PRO A 246 3.94 -19.73 10.39
C PRO A 246 3.66 -19.36 11.84
N LYS A 247 2.54 -19.85 12.37
CA LYS A 247 2.21 -19.73 13.79
C LYS A 247 3.31 -20.45 14.58
N ALA A 248 4.06 -19.73 15.39
CA ALA A 248 5.02 -20.35 16.30
C ALA A 248 4.27 -21.38 17.16
N SER A 249 4.68 -22.65 17.05
CA SER A 249 4.11 -23.78 17.79
C SER A 249 4.16 -23.47 19.29
N ARG A 250 2.99 -23.38 19.93
CA ARG A 250 2.90 -23.29 21.38
C ARG A 250 2.80 -24.69 21.96
N GLY A 251 3.80 -25.07 22.75
CA GLY A 251 3.67 -26.16 23.70
C GLY A 251 2.63 -25.79 24.77
N LEU A 252 1.73 -26.73 25.04
CA LEU A 252 0.70 -26.64 26.07
C LEU A 252 1.41 -26.61 27.45
N SER A 253 1.39 -25.48 28.16
CA SER A 253 1.87 -25.41 29.54
C SER A 253 1.00 -24.47 30.38
N THR A 254 0.33 -25.09 31.34
CA THR A 254 -0.59 -24.54 32.31
C THR A 254 0.16 -23.94 33.51
N VAL A 255 0.66 -22.70 33.41
CA VAL A 255 0.83 -21.72 34.51
C VAL A 255 1.11 -20.34 33.86
N TYR A 256 0.13 -19.45 33.85
CA TYR A 256 0.17 -18.14 33.17
C TYR A 256 0.92 -17.07 33.99
N ASN A 257 2.25 -17.18 34.09
CA ASN A 257 3.14 -16.18 34.71
C ASN A 257 4.20 -15.66 33.72
N TYR A 258 3.83 -15.42 32.45
CA TYR A 258 4.75 -14.78 31.50
C TYR A 258 4.67 -13.26 31.60
N THR A 259 5.74 -12.64 32.10
CA THR A 259 5.99 -11.21 31.90
C THR A 259 6.63 -11.04 30.52
N THR A 260 5.99 -10.29 29.64
CA THR A 260 6.56 -9.89 28.35
C THR A 260 7.55 -8.75 28.55
N LEU A 261 8.76 -8.91 28.02
CA LEU A 261 9.81 -7.90 28.09
C LEU A 261 9.71 -6.93 26.91
N VAL A 262 9.25 -5.70 27.21
CA VAL A 262 9.10 -4.63 26.22
C VAL A 262 10.22 -3.61 26.39
N SER A 263 10.81 -3.19 25.29
CA SER A 263 11.73 -2.07 25.20
C SER A 263 11.06 -0.92 24.46
N PHE A 264 11.05 0.28 25.02
CA PHE A 264 10.49 1.46 24.37
C PHE A 264 11.40 2.68 24.48
N GLN A 265 11.26 3.61 23.54
CA GLN A 265 12.02 4.86 23.47
C GLN A 265 11.15 5.95 22.84
N ILE A 266 11.30 7.19 23.31
CA ILE A 266 10.70 8.37 22.68
C ILE A 266 11.78 9.10 21.88
N LYS A 267 11.47 9.41 20.62
CA LYS A 267 12.36 10.15 19.72
C LYS A 267 11.66 11.40 19.18
N PRO A 268 12.33 12.54 19.05
CA PRO A 268 11.77 13.69 18.34
C PRO A 268 11.54 13.36 16.86
N THR A 269 10.46 13.88 16.27
CA THR A 269 10.22 13.77 14.82
C THR A 269 11.11 14.73 14.03
N ILE A 270 11.08 14.62 12.69
CA ILE A 270 11.76 15.55 11.78
C ILE A 270 11.46 17.02 12.11
N SER A 271 12.48 17.88 12.01
CA SER A 271 12.34 19.32 12.21
C SER A 271 11.58 19.96 11.04
N SER A 272 10.92 21.10 11.29
CA SER A 272 10.19 21.82 10.23
C SER A 272 11.10 22.22 9.06
N SER A 273 12.37 22.58 9.32
CA SER A 273 13.32 22.91 8.26
C SER A 273 13.61 21.72 7.36
N SER A 274 13.94 20.56 7.93
CA SER A 274 14.23 19.34 7.17
C SER A 274 13.00 18.86 6.39
N TYR A 275 11.80 19.03 6.95
CA TYR A 275 10.54 18.74 6.26
C TYR A 275 10.40 19.56 4.96
N TYR A 276 10.59 20.87 5.03
CA TYR A 276 10.52 21.73 3.84
C TYR A 276 11.65 21.45 2.86
N ILE A 277 12.86 21.17 3.33
CA ILE A 277 13.98 20.78 2.46
C ILE A 277 13.61 19.52 1.66
N ALA A 278 13.05 18.49 2.31
CA ALA A 278 12.61 17.29 1.62
C ALA A 278 11.54 17.59 0.57
N ALA A 279 10.47 18.31 0.94
CA ALA A 279 9.38 18.64 0.03
C ALA A 279 9.82 19.51 -1.17
N PHE A 280 10.59 20.58 -0.95
CA PHE A 280 11.05 21.42 -2.05
C PHE A 280 12.10 20.74 -2.91
N SER A 281 12.96 19.88 -2.34
CA SER A 281 13.97 19.15 -3.12
C SER A 281 13.35 18.24 -4.16
N THR A 282 12.22 17.58 -3.85
CA THR A 282 11.53 16.71 -4.80
C THR A 282 10.80 17.51 -5.87
N LEU A 283 10.15 18.62 -5.54
CA LEU A 283 9.57 19.52 -6.54
C LEU A 283 10.62 20.09 -7.48
N ILE A 284 11.77 20.52 -6.95
CA ILE A 284 12.88 21.03 -7.78
C ILE A 284 13.41 19.93 -8.68
N GLY A 285 13.62 18.70 -8.17
CA GLY A 285 14.03 17.56 -8.97
C GLY A 285 13.06 17.25 -10.11
N LEU A 286 11.76 17.18 -9.81
CA LEU A 286 10.71 16.97 -10.82
C LEU A 286 10.64 18.13 -11.82
N PHE A 287 10.79 19.37 -11.38
CA PHE A 287 10.78 20.55 -12.24
C PHE A 287 11.99 20.58 -13.17
N ILE A 288 13.18 20.22 -12.71
CA ILE A 288 14.38 20.09 -13.54
C ILE A 288 14.14 19.05 -14.64
N ILE A 289 13.64 17.87 -14.28
CA ILE A 289 13.27 16.82 -15.24
C ILE A 289 12.27 17.36 -16.26
N TYR A 290 11.22 18.03 -15.78
CA TYR A 290 10.18 18.62 -16.62
C TYR A 290 10.75 19.63 -17.64
N VAL A 291 11.58 20.57 -17.19
CA VAL A 291 12.20 21.58 -18.06
C VAL A 291 13.15 20.95 -19.06
N ILE A 292 14.00 20.01 -18.64
CA ILE A 292 14.93 19.32 -19.52
C ILE A 292 14.19 18.60 -20.65
N PHE A 293 13.10 17.88 -20.34
CA PHE A 293 12.34 17.16 -21.37
C PHE A 293 11.50 18.08 -22.26
N MET A 294 10.95 19.17 -21.72
CA MET A 294 10.27 20.17 -22.54
C MET A 294 11.23 20.85 -23.52
N LEU A 295 12.44 21.19 -23.08
CA LEU A 295 13.46 21.78 -23.97
C LEU A 295 14.00 20.75 -24.96
N SER A 296 14.23 19.50 -24.54
CA SER A 296 14.73 18.45 -25.44
C SER A 296 13.73 18.13 -26.54
N THR A 297 12.45 17.99 -26.18
CA THR A 297 11.37 17.74 -27.15
C THR A 297 11.20 18.92 -28.08
N TRP A 298 11.17 20.15 -27.57
CA TRP A 298 11.11 21.36 -28.40
C TRP A 298 12.28 21.45 -29.39
N GLY A 299 13.52 21.21 -28.91
CA GLY A 299 14.72 21.19 -29.74
C GLY A 299 14.67 20.13 -30.84
N PHE A 300 14.30 18.89 -30.49
CA PHE A 300 14.15 17.79 -31.45
C PHE A 300 13.10 18.10 -32.51
N TYR A 301 11.92 18.57 -32.11
CA TYR A 301 10.83 18.86 -33.05
C TYR A 301 11.13 20.06 -33.94
N ARG A 302 11.80 21.10 -33.41
CA ARG A 302 12.27 22.22 -34.24
C ARG A 302 13.27 21.73 -35.29
N HIS A 303 14.21 20.88 -34.91
CA HIS A 303 15.18 20.31 -35.85
C HIS A 303 14.50 19.41 -36.89
N ALA A 304 13.60 18.51 -36.47
CA ALA A 304 12.84 17.64 -37.37
C ALA A 304 11.98 18.43 -38.37
N ASN A 305 11.31 19.50 -37.92
CA ASN A 305 10.53 20.37 -38.79
C ASN A 305 11.39 21.15 -39.79
N LEU A 306 12.59 21.62 -39.38
CA LEU A 306 13.52 22.30 -40.27
C LEU A 306 14.04 21.34 -41.36
N TRP A 307 14.41 20.11 -40.98
CA TRP A 307 14.81 19.07 -41.94
C TRP A 307 13.69 18.73 -42.92
N ARG A 308 12.44 18.63 -42.45
CA ARG A 308 11.31 18.31 -43.32
C ARG A 308 10.95 19.45 -44.27
N LYS A 309 11.02 20.71 -43.82
CA LYS A 309 10.86 21.88 -44.71
C LYS A 309 11.94 21.96 -45.79
N SER A 310 13.13 21.45 -45.51
CA SER A 310 14.22 21.37 -46.50
C SER A 310 14.06 20.22 -47.49
N GLY A 311 13.16 19.25 -47.25
CA GLY A 311 12.96 18.05 -48.05
C GLY A 311 11.72 18.04 -48.95
N ASP A 312 10.77 18.97 -48.78
CA ASP A 312 9.53 19.05 -49.56
C ASP A 312 9.53 20.27 -50.49
N THR A 313 10.14 20.12 -51.67
CA THR A 313 9.69 20.74 -52.93
C THR A 313 9.18 19.64 -53.85
N VAL A 314 8.01 19.08 -53.55
CA VAL A 314 7.29 18.19 -54.48
C VAL A 314 5.82 18.56 -54.45
N ASN A 315 5.30 18.90 -55.62
CA ASN A 315 3.95 19.40 -55.87
C ASN A 315 2.86 18.43 -55.37
N GLU A 316 1.82 19.00 -54.76
CA GLU A 316 0.76 18.32 -54.02
C GLU A 316 -0.46 17.95 -54.89
N ASP A 317 -0.33 17.94 -56.22
CA ASP A 317 -1.48 17.90 -57.14
C ASP A 317 -1.71 16.58 -57.92
N ILE A 318 -1.03 15.46 -57.61
CA ILE A 318 -1.09 14.24 -58.47
C ILE A 318 -1.75 13.00 -57.83
N ILE A 319 -2.06 12.95 -56.53
CA ILE A 319 -2.45 11.67 -55.87
C ILE A 319 -3.98 11.53 -55.63
N LEU A 320 -4.82 12.38 -56.23
CA LEU A 320 -6.28 12.28 -56.05
C LEU A 320 -7.01 11.34 -57.04
N GLU A 321 -6.32 10.70 -58.00
CA GLU A 321 -6.98 9.86 -59.01
C GLU A 321 -6.82 8.34 -58.84
N GLU A 322 -5.98 7.82 -57.94
CA GLU A 322 -5.80 6.35 -57.80
C GLU A 322 -6.67 5.65 -56.76
N ASP A 323 -7.34 6.39 -55.85
CA ASP A 323 -8.08 5.78 -54.72
C ASP A 323 -9.45 5.20 -55.08
N ASN A 324 -9.91 5.35 -56.34
CA ASN A 324 -11.24 4.87 -56.78
C ASN A 324 -11.23 3.51 -57.51
N ASN A 325 -10.06 2.89 -57.77
CA ASN A 325 -9.97 1.64 -58.54
C ASN A 325 -9.68 0.37 -57.68
N GLN A 326 -9.63 0.46 -56.35
CA GLN A 326 -9.34 -0.69 -55.46
C GLN A 326 -10.54 -1.21 -54.67
N THR A 327 -11.76 -0.93 -55.13
CA THR A 327 -13.00 -1.31 -54.43
C THR A 327 -13.53 -2.72 -54.76
N GLU A 328 -12.93 -3.45 -55.71
CA GLU A 328 -13.53 -4.69 -56.23
C GLU A 328 -12.75 -6.01 -56.03
N LEU A 329 -11.60 -6.02 -55.36
CA LEU A 329 -10.84 -7.26 -55.17
C LEU A 329 -10.24 -7.36 -53.76
N ASP A 330 -11.04 -7.72 -52.74
CA ASP A 330 -10.52 -8.42 -51.54
C ASP A 330 -11.63 -8.81 -50.53
N GLY A 331 -12.14 -10.04 -50.63
CA GLY A 331 -12.99 -10.65 -49.61
C GLY A 331 -12.19 -11.17 -48.40
N PRO A 332 -12.84 -11.71 -47.35
CA PRO A 332 -12.16 -12.35 -46.22
C PRO A 332 -11.21 -13.48 -46.65
N THR A 333 -11.53 -14.16 -47.76
CA THR A 333 -10.73 -15.25 -48.34
C THR A 333 -9.36 -14.80 -48.87
N THR A 334 -9.23 -13.62 -49.48
CA THR A 334 -7.91 -13.11 -49.94
C THR A 334 -7.04 -12.64 -48.78
N LYS A 335 -7.61 -12.07 -47.72
CA LYS A 335 -6.88 -11.66 -46.51
C LYS A 335 -6.30 -12.84 -45.71
N LEU A 336 -6.94 -14.01 -45.80
CA LEU A 336 -6.52 -15.24 -45.13
C LEU A 336 -5.51 -16.07 -45.93
N THR A 337 -5.42 -15.87 -47.24
CA THR A 337 -4.52 -16.62 -48.15
C THR A 337 -3.25 -15.86 -48.50
N THR A 338 -3.23 -14.52 -48.34
CA THR A 338 -2.00 -13.73 -48.54
C THR A 338 -0.97 -14.02 -47.44
N ALA A 339 0.19 -14.53 -47.88
CA ALA A 339 1.33 -14.86 -47.02
C ALA A 339 2.02 -13.60 -46.44
N ILE A 340 1.99 -12.49 -47.18
CA ILE A 340 2.55 -11.20 -46.79
C ILE A 340 1.39 -10.22 -46.58
N LEU A 341 1.27 -9.68 -45.37
CA LEU A 341 0.24 -8.70 -45.02
C LEU A 341 0.89 -7.34 -44.81
N THR A 342 0.45 -6.36 -45.59
CA THR A 342 0.92 -4.97 -45.51
C THR A 342 -0.17 -4.07 -44.92
N LEU A 343 0.25 -2.93 -44.35
CA LEU A 343 -0.63 -2.05 -43.57
C LEU A 343 -1.78 -1.47 -44.41
N ASN A 344 -1.60 -1.31 -45.72
CA ASN A 344 -2.65 -0.87 -46.65
C ASN A 344 -3.91 -1.77 -46.63
N VAL A 345 -3.78 -3.05 -46.28
CA VAL A 345 -4.91 -3.98 -46.18
C VAL A 345 -5.76 -3.73 -44.92
N LEU A 346 -5.14 -3.20 -43.86
CA LEU A 346 -5.74 -3.02 -42.53
C LEU A 346 -5.86 -1.56 -42.09
N ALA A 347 -5.49 -0.60 -42.94
CA ALA A 347 -5.62 0.85 -42.72
C ALA A 347 -6.50 1.47 -43.83
N ARG A 348 -7.65 0.85 -44.12
CA ARG A 348 -8.58 1.29 -45.18
C ARG A 348 -9.59 2.32 -44.67
N LYS A 349 -9.87 2.34 -43.35
CA LYS A 349 -10.84 3.30 -42.79
C LYS A 349 -10.28 4.71 -42.76
N HIS A 350 -11.15 5.68 -43.06
CA HIS A 350 -10.79 7.09 -43.04
C HIS A 350 -10.27 7.53 -41.67
N GLN A 351 -9.23 8.37 -41.66
CA GLN A 351 -8.52 8.78 -40.45
C GLN A 351 -9.44 9.38 -39.36
N ARG A 352 -10.46 10.16 -39.75
CA ARG A 352 -11.44 10.72 -38.80
C ARG A 352 -12.23 9.65 -38.03
N TYR A 353 -12.52 8.51 -38.65
CA TYR A 353 -13.21 7.40 -37.97
C TYR A 353 -12.29 6.78 -36.90
N SER A 354 -11.05 6.53 -37.29
CA SER A 354 -9.97 6.02 -36.44
C SER A 354 -9.67 6.94 -35.25
N GLU A 355 -9.69 8.25 -35.44
CA GLU A 355 -9.55 9.25 -34.37
C GLU A 355 -10.73 9.21 -33.39
N LYS A 356 -11.97 9.25 -33.89
CA LYS A 356 -13.17 9.19 -33.02
C LYS A 356 -13.18 7.93 -32.14
N LYS A 357 -12.83 6.77 -32.71
CA LYS A 357 -12.72 5.50 -31.96
C LYS A 357 -11.66 5.58 -30.86
N ALA A 358 -10.53 6.22 -31.11
CA ALA A 358 -9.47 6.41 -30.11
C ALA A 358 -9.90 7.33 -28.97
N TYR A 359 -10.64 8.41 -29.25
CA TYR A 359 -11.17 9.31 -28.21
C TYR A 359 -12.21 8.64 -27.32
N THR A 360 -12.88 7.58 -27.78
CA THR A 360 -13.77 6.80 -26.92
C THR A 360 -13.04 6.22 -25.70
N TYR A 361 -11.77 5.79 -25.86
CA TYR A 361 -10.94 5.33 -24.74
C TYR A 361 -10.69 6.43 -23.72
N PHE A 362 -10.34 7.63 -24.19
CA PHE A 362 -10.11 8.80 -23.34
C PHE A 362 -11.34 9.14 -22.49
N TRP A 363 -12.52 9.21 -23.11
CA TRP A 363 -13.77 9.49 -22.40
C TRP A 363 -14.13 8.40 -21.39
N HIS A 364 -13.87 7.12 -21.69
CA HIS A 364 -14.09 6.04 -20.74
C HIS A 364 -13.16 6.12 -19.54
N VAL A 365 -11.86 6.42 -19.74
CA VAL A 365 -10.92 6.62 -18.62
C VAL A 365 -11.38 7.75 -17.71
N ILE A 366 -11.84 8.87 -18.29
CA ILE A 366 -12.40 9.98 -17.50
C ILE A 366 -13.65 9.56 -16.73
N SER A 367 -14.58 8.87 -17.37
CA SER A 367 -15.80 8.39 -16.71
C SER A 367 -15.45 7.45 -15.55
N ILE A 368 -14.55 6.49 -15.76
CA ILE A 368 -14.08 5.58 -14.71
C ILE A 368 -13.43 6.38 -13.59
N ALA A 369 -12.55 7.33 -13.91
CA ALA A 369 -11.89 8.18 -12.92
C ALA A 369 -12.87 8.93 -12.02
N ILE A 370 -13.95 9.48 -12.59
CA ILE A 370 -14.98 10.22 -11.83
C ILE A 370 -15.81 9.26 -10.97
N PHE A 371 -16.41 8.24 -11.58
CA PHE A 371 -17.33 7.33 -10.88
C PHE A 371 -16.63 6.44 -9.85
N TYR A 372 -15.37 6.09 -10.09
CA TYR A 372 -14.54 5.34 -9.15
C TYR A 372 -13.94 6.25 -8.08
N GLY A 373 -13.44 7.43 -8.47
CA GLY A 373 -12.75 8.34 -7.56
C GLY A 373 -13.64 8.99 -6.49
N ILE A 374 -14.91 9.28 -6.81
CA ILE A 374 -15.83 9.87 -5.82
C ILE A 374 -16.03 8.95 -4.60
N PRO A 375 -16.43 7.67 -4.76
CA PRO A 375 -16.51 6.73 -3.65
C PRO A 375 -15.19 6.53 -2.89
N VAL A 376 -14.05 6.49 -3.59
CA VAL A 376 -12.72 6.34 -2.98
C VAL A 376 -12.48 7.45 -1.96
N VAL A 377 -12.61 8.71 -2.38
CA VAL A 377 -12.38 9.88 -1.52
C VAL A 377 -13.36 9.89 -0.34
N GLN A 378 -14.64 9.59 -0.59
CA GLN A 378 -15.66 9.52 0.46
C GLN A 378 -15.32 8.45 1.52
N LEU A 379 -14.89 7.26 1.08
CA LEU A 379 -14.59 6.14 1.97
C LEU A 379 -13.35 6.42 2.82
N VAL A 380 -12.29 6.96 2.20
CA VAL A 380 -11.04 7.30 2.88
C VAL A 380 -11.26 8.37 3.96
N ILE A 381 -12.03 9.43 3.64
CA ILE A 381 -12.40 10.46 4.64
C ILE A 381 -13.19 9.83 5.79
N THR A 382 -14.07 8.87 5.49
CA THR A 382 -14.86 8.17 6.51
C THR A 382 -13.97 7.35 7.44
N TYR A 383 -13.00 6.60 6.90
CA TYR A 383 -12.04 5.87 7.73
C TYR A 383 -11.18 6.80 8.59
N GLN A 384 -10.71 7.91 8.03
CA GLN A 384 -9.95 8.91 8.80
C GLN A 384 -10.78 9.45 9.97
N ARG A 385 -12.07 9.74 9.76
CA ARG A 385 -13.00 10.13 10.84
C ARG A 385 -13.19 9.02 11.87
N MET A 386 -13.29 7.77 11.46
CA MET A 386 -13.42 6.63 12.39
C MET A 386 -12.17 6.44 13.25
N VAL A 387 -10.98 6.65 12.71
CA VAL A 387 -9.72 6.63 13.49
C VAL A 387 -9.74 7.73 14.55
N HIS A 388 -10.08 8.96 14.15
CA HIS A 388 -10.13 10.10 15.07
C HIS A 388 -11.22 9.97 16.15
N SER A 389 -12.38 9.37 15.84
CA SER A 389 -13.46 9.22 16.81
C SER A 389 -13.29 8.03 17.75
N SER A 390 -12.74 6.91 17.24
CA SER A 390 -12.52 5.70 18.04
C SER A 390 -11.20 5.70 18.82
N GLY A 391 -10.21 6.49 18.37
CA GLY A 391 -8.84 6.44 18.88
C GLY A 391 -8.05 5.20 18.46
N SER A 392 -8.64 4.26 17.72
CA SER A 392 -7.95 3.04 17.30
C SER A 392 -7.05 3.31 16.08
N LEU A 393 -5.74 3.17 16.26
CA LEU A 393 -4.78 3.26 15.15
C LEU A 393 -4.68 1.96 14.34
N ASP A 394 -5.41 0.91 14.73
CA ASP A 394 -5.45 -0.36 14.00
C ASP A 394 -6.34 -0.30 12.74
N PHE A 395 -7.02 0.82 12.49
CA PHE A 395 -7.81 1.02 11.26
C PHE A 395 -6.94 1.32 10.02
N CYS A 396 -5.76 1.92 10.21
CA CYS A 396 -4.88 2.34 9.11
C CYS A 396 -3.47 1.79 9.33
N TYR A 397 -2.90 1.14 8.32
CA TYR A 397 -1.66 0.37 8.41
C TYR A 397 -0.47 1.21 7.96
N TYR A 398 -0.18 2.27 8.70
CA TYR A 398 0.92 3.17 8.38
C TYR A 398 2.28 2.57 8.72
N ASN A 399 3.30 3.05 8.02
CA ASN A 399 4.68 2.95 8.49
C ASN A 399 4.95 4.01 9.58
N PHE A 400 4.44 3.83 10.81
CA PHE A 400 4.55 4.79 11.91
C PHE A 400 5.98 5.23 12.26
N LEU A 401 7.01 4.45 11.90
CA LEU A 401 8.42 4.83 12.11
C LEU A 401 8.95 5.81 11.06
N CYS A 402 8.23 6.00 9.95
CA CYS A 402 8.52 6.96 8.89
C CYS A 402 7.26 7.69 8.41
N ALA A 403 6.26 7.86 9.28
CA ALA A 403 5.08 8.65 8.94
C ALA A 403 5.29 10.09 9.44
N HIS A 404 5.08 11.05 8.54
CA HIS A 404 5.24 12.46 8.83
C HIS A 404 3.89 13.17 8.71
N PRO A 405 3.30 13.61 9.84
CA PRO A 405 1.99 14.22 9.80
C PRO A 405 2.05 15.65 9.28
N PHE A 406 1.02 16.04 8.52
CA PHE A 406 0.81 17.42 8.07
C PHE A 406 -0.67 17.78 8.20
N PHE A 407 -0.98 18.85 8.94
CA PHE A 407 -2.34 19.17 9.38
C PHE A 407 -3.03 17.96 10.04
N ASP A 408 -4.13 17.47 9.46
CA ASP A 408 -4.97 16.38 9.96
C ASP A 408 -4.70 15.03 9.27
N ILE A 409 -3.70 15.01 8.39
CA ILE A 409 -3.20 13.80 7.74
C ILE A 409 -2.05 13.25 8.59
N SER A 410 -2.12 11.97 8.91
CA SER A 410 -1.13 11.28 9.75
C SER A 410 0.14 10.92 8.97
N ASP A 411 0.00 10.60 7.69
CA ASP A 411 1.07 10.03 6.86
C ASP A 411 1.25 10.78 5.54
N PHE A 412 1.67 12.05 5.62
CA PHE A 412 1.68 12.94 4.45
C PHE A 412 2.78 12.59 3.44
N ASN A 413 3.93 12.10 3.88
CA ASN A 413 5.03 11.76 2.97
C ASN A 413 4.63 10.69 1.93
N HIS A 414 3.88 9.66 2.34
CA HIS A 414 3.34 8.61 1.46
C HIS A 414 2.28 9.12 0.47
N ILE A 415 1.49 10.12 0.87
CA ILE A 415 0.59 10.81 -0.07
C ILE A 415 1.41 11.65 -1.05
N TYR A 416 2.43 12.33 -0.55
CA TYR A 416 3.18 13.32 -1.31
C TYR A 416 4.15 12.69 -2.33
N SER A 417 4.72 11.51 -2.05
CA SER A 417 5.58 10.78 -3.00
C SER A 417 4.88 10.45 -4.32
N ASN A 418 3.55 10.35 -4.32
CA ASN A 418 2.72 10.14 -5.52
C ASN A 418 2.63 11.34 -6.47
N ILE A 419 3.12 12.52 -6.07
CA ILE A 419 3.15 13.72 -6.92
C ILE A 419 3.92 13.50 -8.22
N GLY A 420 4.88 12.57 -8.23
CA GLY A 420 5.65 12.19 -9.41
C GLY A 420 4.77 11.70 -10.57
N TYR A 421 3.78 10.84 -10.30
CA TYR A 421 2.86 10.33 -11.32
C TYR A 421 2.03 11.44 -11.96
N VAL A 422 1.54 12.39 -11.16
CA VAL A 422 0.77 13.54 -11.64
C VAL A 422 1.63 14.44 -12.53
N PHE A 423 2.84 14.79 -12.08
CA PHE A 423 3.76 15.62 -12.87
C PHE A 423 4.17 14.96 -14.18
N MET A 424 4.53 13.68 -14.14
CA MET A 424 4.93 12.92 -15.32
C MET A 424 3.77 12.69 -16.30
N GLY A 425 2.55 12.47 -15.79
CA GLY A 425 1.34 12.36 -16.59
C GLY A 425 1.01 13.67 -17.32
N ILE A 426 1.07 14.82 -16.62
CA ILE A 426 0.88 16.13 -17.23
C ILE A 426 1.96 16.40 -18.30
N LEU A 427 3.22 16.12 -18.01
CA LEU A 427 4.33 16.27 -18.95
C LEU A 427 4.09 15.42 -20.21
N PHE A 428 3.69 14.16 -20.05
CA PHE A 428 3.38 13.27 -21.17
C PHE A 428 2.21 13.79 -22.02
N LEU A 429 1.16 14.31 -21.40
CA LEU A 429 0.04 14.93 -22.11
C LEU A 429 0.48 16.14 -22.91
N ILE A 430 1.29 17.03 -22.33
CA ILE A 430 1.80 18.23 -23.02
C ILE A 430 2.64 17.83 -24.24
N ILE A 431 3.55 16.86 -24.08
CA ILE A 431 4.36 16.34 -25.18
C ILE A 431 3.46 15.71 -26.27
N THR A 432 2.44 14.97 -25.87
CA THR A 432 1.47 14.34 -26.79
C THR A 432 0.66 15.39 -27.55
N ILE A 433 0.18 16.44 -26.88
CA ILE A 433 -0.53 17.58 -27.48
C ILE A 433 0.37 18.31 -28.47
N TYR A 434 1.61 18.61 -28.06
CA TYR A 434 2.58 19.29 -28.92
C TYR A 434 2.83 18.47 -30.19
N ARG A 435 3.11 17.18 -30.03
CA ARG A 435 3.31 16.26 -31.15
C ARG A 435 2.09 16.15 -32.06
N HIS A 436 0.89 16.07 -31.51
CA HIS A 436 -0.35 16.02 -32.28
C HIS A 436 -0.55 17.28 -33.14
N ARG A 437 -0.24 18.47 -32.61
CA ARG A 437 -0.41 19.74 -33.34
C ARG A 437 0.64 19.99 -34.42
N TYR A 438 1.90 19.65 -34.14
CA TYR A 438 3.02 20.04 -35.02
C TYR A 438 3.47 18.95 -35.99
N LEU A 439 3.13 17.68 -35.76
CA LEU A 439 3.50 16.58 -36.64
C LEU A 439 2.42 16.38 -37.71
N ILE A 440 2.62 17.02 -38.87
CA ILE A 440 1.75 16.86 -40.07
C ILE A 440 2.02 15.47 -40.70
N HIS A 441 1.00 14.72 -41.08
CA HIS A 441 1.17 13.40 -41.70
C HIS A 441 0.71 13.46 -43.16
N LYS A 442 1.46 12.80 -44.06
CA LYS A 442 1.04 12.58 -45.45
C LYS A 442 0.02 11.45 -45.47
N HIS A 443 -1.04 11.58 -46.27
CA HIS A 443 -2.04 10.51 -46.40
C HIS A 443 -1.39 9.25 -46.99
N GLY A 444 -1.78 8.07 -46.53
CA GLY A 444 -1.22 6.79 -47.00
C GLY A 444 0.21 6.47 -46.53
N HIS A 445 0.79 7.27 -45.62
CA HIS A 445 2.16 7.08 -45.11
C HIS A 445 2.21 6.94 -43.59
N GLY A 446 3.13 6.10 -43.10
CA GLY A 446 3.38 5.85 -41.69
C GLY A 446 2.30 4.99 -41.03
N ILE A 447 2.35 4.88 -39.71
CA ILE A 447 1.31 4.22 -38.93
C ILE A 447 0.20 5.24 -38.62
N PRO A 448 -1.08 4.92 -38.88
CA PRO A 448 -2.21 5.75 -38.46
C PRO A 448 -2.15 6.03 -36.95
N LYS A 449 -1.93 7.29 -36.56
CA LYS A 449 -1.79 7.67 -35.15
C LYS A 449 -3.16 7.93 -34.52
N HIS A 450 -3.35 7.35 -33.35
CA HIS A 450 -4.57 7.44 -32.56
C HIS A 450 -4.28 8.19 -31.25
N TYR A 451 -4.13 9.51 -31.32
CA TYR A 451 -3.75 10.33 -30.16
C TYR A 451 -4.72 10.22 -28.97
N GLY A 452 -5.99 9.87 -29.21
CA GLY A 452 -6.97 9.63 -28.14
C GLY A 452 -6.54 8.55 -27.14
N LEU A 453 -5.85 7.49 -27.57
CA LEU A 453 -5.38 6.44 -26.67
C LEU A 453 -4.17 6.90 -25.84
N PHE A 454 -3.27 7.69 -26.43
CA PHE A 454 -2.18 8.34 -25.68
C PHE A 454 -2.70 9.36 -24.66
N TYR A 455 -3.74 10.13 -25.00
CA TYR A 455 -4.41 10.99 -24.01
C TYR A 455 -5.02 10.17 -22.87
N ALA A 456 -5.63 9.01 -23.19
CA ALA A 456 -6.16 8.11 -22.17
C ALA A 456 -5.06 7.58 -21.24
N MET A 457 -3.89 7.20 -21.79
CA MET A 457 -2.73 6.75 -21.00
C MET A 457 -2.19 7.86 -20.09
N GLY A 458 -2.03 9.08 -20.59
CA GLY A 458 -1.58 10.22 -19.79
C GLY A 458 -2.55 10.58 -18.67
N MET A 459 -3.87 10.55 -18.93
CA MET A 459 -4.89 10.73 -17.89
C MET A 459 -4.90 9.59 -16.88
N ALA A 460 -4.71 8.35 -17.32
CA ALA A 460 -4.62 7.20 -16.42
C ALA A 460 -3.44 7.33 -15.46
N LEU A 461 -2.28 7.83 -15.91
CA LEU A 461 -1.12 8.07 -15.06
C LEU A 461 -1.34 9.20 -14.03
N ILE A 462 -2.08 10.26 -14.40
CA ILE A 462 -2.48 11.30 -13.44
C ILE A 462 -3.42 10.71 -12.38
N MET A 463 -4.41 9.94 -12.82
CA MET A 463 -5.40 9.35 -11.93
C MET A 463 -4.81 8.27 -11.02
N GLU A 464 -3.82 7.52 -11.49
CA GLU A 464 -2.99 6.63 -10.67
C GLU A 464 -2.40 7.41 -9.49
N GLY A 465 -1.73 8.53 -9.75
CA GLY A 465 -1.15 9.35 -8.67
C GLY A 465 -2.18 9.86 -7.67
N ILE A 466 -3.36 10.29 -8.13
CA ILE A 466 -4.44 10.79 -7.26
C ILE A 466 -5.04 9.68 -6.40
N LEU A 467 -5.32 8.52 -6.98
CA LEU A 467 -5.99 7.41 -6.28
C LEU A 467 -5.03 6.64 -5.39
N SER A 468 -3.77 6.48 -5.79
CA SER A 468 -2.68 5.97 -4.93
C SER A 468 -2.47 6.90 -3.73
N ALA A 469 -2.37 8.21 -3.96
CA ALA A 469 -2.30 9.19 -2.86
C ALA A 469 -3.51 9.10 -1.92
N SER A 470 -4.72 8.85 -2.46
CA SER A 470 -5.93 8.67 -1.66
C SER A 470 -5.89 7.41 -0.81
N TYR A 471 -5.30 6.32 -1.29
CA TYR A 471 -5.10 5.10 -0.50
C TYR A 471 -4.21 5.35 0.72
N HIS A 472 -3.07 6.05 0.54
CA HIS A 472 -2.11 6.33 1.62
C HIS A 472 -2.64 7.28 2.70
N VAL A 473 -3.80 7.92 2.50
CA VAL A 473 -4.48 8.66 3.59
C VAL A 473 -4.94 7.74 4.71
N CYS A 474 -5.33 6.48 4.42
CA CYS A 474 -5.61 5.45 5.43
C CYS A 474 -5.53 4.06 4.74
N PRO A 475 -4.33 3.47 4.68
CA PRO A 475 -4.11 2.20 4.02
C PRO A 475 -4.73 1.07 4.84
N ASN A 476 -5.55 0.24 4.22
CA ASN A 476 -6.12 -0.96 4.85
C ASN A 476 -6.52 -2.01 3.78
N GLN A 477 -6.91 -3.20 4.23
CA GLN A 477 -7.29 -4.31 3.35
C GLN A 477 -8.50 -4.00 2.44
N SER A 478 -9.42 -3.13 2.87
CA SER A 478 -10.60 -2.77 2.07
C SER A 478 -10.29 -1.76 0.96
N ASN A 479 -9.23 -0.97 1.13
CA ASN A 479 -8.93 0.19 0.29
C ASN A 479 -7.77 -0.05 -0.68
N PHE A 480 -7.04 -1.17 -0.58
CA PHE A 480 -5.85 -1.41 -1.41
C PHE A 480 -6.13 -1.33 -2.93
N GLN A 481 -7.35 -1.68 -3.35
CA GLN A 481 -7.74 -1.64 -4.77
C GLN A 481 -7.62 -0.24 -5.38
N PHE A 482 -7.66 0.81 -4.56
CA PHE A 482 -7.53 2.19 -5.00
C PHE A 482 -6.14 2.45 -5.59
N ASP A 483 -5.11 1.79 -5.06
CA ASP A 483 -3.72 1.88 -5.53
C ASP A 483 -3.51 1.01 -6.80
N THR A 484 -4.16 -0.15 -6.91
CA THR A 484 -3.87 -1.11 -7.99
C THR A 484 -4.76 -0.98 -9.24
N SER A 485 -5.97 -0.40 -9.12
CA SER A 485 -6.95 -0.45 -10.21
C SER A 485 -6.51 0.30 -11.47
N PHE A 486 -5.89 1.48 -11.31
CA PHE A 486 -5.40 2.26 -12.44
C PHE A 486 -4.09 1.71 -13.01
N MET A 487 -3.30 0.97 -12.22
CA MET A 487 -2.21 0.13 -12.75
C MET A 487 -2.73 -0.89 -13.78
N TYR A 488 -3.85 -1.57 -13.50
CA TYR A 488 -4.47 -2.49 -14.45
C TYR A 488 -4.97 -1.78 -15.71
N VAL A 489 -5.62 -0.61 -15.54
CA VAL A 489 -6.07 0.23 -16.66
C VAL A 489 -4.88 0.62 -17.54
N MET A 490 -3.78 1.09 -16.95
CA MET A 490 -2.58 1.48 -17.69
C MET A 490 -1.96 0.30 -18.44
N ALA A 491 -1.83 -0.87 -17.81
CA ALA A 491 -1.31 -2.07 -18.46
C ALA A 491 -2.17 -2.48 -19.66
N ALA A 492 -3.50 -2.49 -19.50
CA ALA A 492 -4.44 -2.79 -20.58
C ALA A 492 -4.35 -1.76 -21.72
N LEU A 493 -4.28 -0.46 -21.41
CA LEU A 493 -4.13 0.59 -22.42
C LEU A 493 -2.80 0.46 -23.18
N CYS A 494 -1.70 0.13 -22.49
CA CYS A 494 -0.40 -0.12 -23.14
C CYS A 494 -0.47 -1.32 -24.11
N LEU A 495 -1.11 -2.41 -23.70
CA LEU A 495 -1.30 -3.60 -24.51
C LEU A 495 -2.13 -3.29 -25.77
N VAL A 496 -3.26 -2.60 -25.61
CA VAL A 496 -4.13 -2.17 -26.72
C VAL A 496 -3.37 -1.21 -27.65
N GLN A 497 -2.57 -0.29 -27.10
CA GLN A 497 -1.78 0.66 -27.88
C GLN A 497 -0.68 -0.02 -28.70
N LEU A 498 -0.04 -1.07 -28.18
CA LEU A 498 0.90 -1.89 -28.92
C LEU A 498 0.20 -2.63 -30.07
N TYR A 499 -0.98 -3.20 -29.82
CA TYR A 499 -1.71 -3.99 -30.81
C TYR A 499 -2.23 -3.11 -31.95
N GLN A 500 -2.79 -1.96 -31.61
CA GLN A 500 -3.40 -1.04 -32.55
C GLN A 500 -2.42 -0.49 -33.60
N LYS A 501 -1.11 -0.44 -33.32
CA LYS A 501 -0.11 0.10 -34.25
C LYS A 501 -0.01 -0.66 -35.57
N ARG A 502 -0.15 -1.99 -35.55
CA ARG A 502 -0.11 -2.83 -36.76
C ARG A 502 -1.50 -3.28 -37.20
N HIS A 503 -2.51 -3.07 -36.36
CA HIS A 503 -3.88 -3.52 -36.55
C HIS A 503 -4.93 -2.41 -36.34
N PRO A 504 -4.87 -1.27 -37.06
CA PRO A 504 -5.73 -0.12 -36.76
C PRO A 504 -7.23 -0.40 -36.98
N ASP A 505 -7.60 -1.14 -38.03
CA ASP A 505 -9.01 -1.38 -38.37
C ASP A 505 -9.69 -2.50 -37.55
N ILE A 506 -8.91 -3.48 -37.09
CA ILE A 506 -9.39 -4.70 -36.41
C ILE A 506 -9.17 -4.69 -34.88
N ASN A 507 -8.70 -3.57 -34.32
CA ASN A 507 -8.50 -3.43 -32.89
C ASN A 507 -9.83 -3.56 -32.10
N ALA A 508 -9.72 -4.06 -30.87
CA ALA A 508 -10.81 -4.13 -29.91
C ALA A 508 -11.52 -2.77 -29.74
N ASN A 509 -12.82 -2.83 -29.47
CA ASN A 509 -13.60 -1.66 -29.12
C ASN A 509 -13.29 -1.24 -27.67
N ALA A 510 -13.38 0.06 -27.38
CA ALA A 510 -13.18 0.58 -26.02
C ALA A 510 -14.13 -0.10 -25.03
N TYR A 511 -15.42 -0.22 -25.38
CA TYR A 511 -16.42 -0.89 -24.56
C TYR A 511 -16.02 -2.34 -24.21
N ALA A 512 -15.57 -3.11 -25.20
CA ALA A 512 -15.16 -4.50 -24.97
C ALA A 512 -13.92 -4.58 -24.06
N THR A 513 -12.94 -3.72 -24.30
CA THR A 513 -11.70 -3.64 -23.48
C THR A 513 -12.03 -3.34 -22.02
N PHE A 514 -12.86 -2.32 -21.76
CA PHE A 514 -13.21 -1.94 -20.39
C PHE A 514 -14.16 -2.93 -19.71
N VAL A 515 -14.99 -3.67 -20.45
CA VAL A 515 -15.79 -4.76 -19.89
C VAL A 515 -14.89 -5.93 -19.45
N VAL A 516 -13.94 -6.36 -20.28
CA VAL A 516 -12.97 -7.40 -19.90
C VAL A 516 -12.15 -6.95 -18.68
N LEU A 517 -11.70 -5.70 -18.68
CA LEU A 517 -10.99 -5.12 -17.56
C LEU A 517 -11.86 -5.06 -16.30
N GLY A 518 -13.13 -4.67 -16.41
CA GLY A 518 -14.08 -4.66 -15.30
C GLY A 518 -14.30 -6.04 -14.70
N ILE A 519 -14.40 -7.09 -15.52
CA ILE A 519 -14.47 -8.49 -15.06
C ILE A 519 -13.17 -8.87 -14.33
N ALA A 520 -12.00 -8.48 -14.85
CA ALA A 520 -10.73 -8.74 -14.21
C ALA A 520 -10.62 -8.05 -12.84
N ILE A 521 -10.99 -6.76 -12.75
CA ILE A 521 -11.01 -6.00 -11.49
C ILE A 521 -12.01 -6.62 -10.49
N PHE A 522 -13.20 -7.01 -10.94
CA PHE A 522 -14.18 -7.69 -10.10
C PHE A 522 -13.65 -9.02 -9.56
N SER A 523 -12.96 -9.81 -10.40
CA SER A 523 -12.30 -11.04 -9.96
C SER A 523 -11.20 -10.77 -8.94
N ALA A 524 -10.48 -9.65 -9.07
CA ALA A 524 -9.48 -9.22 -8.09
C ALA A 524 -10.09 -8.87 -6.75
N MET A 525 -11.21 -8.15 -6.75
CA MET A 525 -11.97 -7.86 -5.53
C MET A 525 -12.42 -9.16 -4.84
N LEU A 526 -12.99 -10.11 -5.58
CA LEU A 526 -13.39 -11.41 -5.03
C LEU A 526 -12.19 -12.21 -4.51
N GLY A 527 -11.06 -12.18 -5.22
CA GLY A 527 -9.84 -12.87 -4.82
C GLY A 527 -9.22 -12.33 -3.54
N VAL A 528 -9.36 -11.03 -3.26
CA VAL A 528 -8.90 -10.44 -1.99
C VAL A 528 -9.87 -10.68 -0.84
N LEU A 529 -11.18 -10.63 -1.09
CA LEU A 529 -12.18 -10.93 -0.05
C LEU A 529 -12.20 -12.42 0.32
N ASN A 530 -12.14 -13.28 -0.68
CA ASN A 530 -12.28 -14.73 -0.57
C ASN A 530 -11.07 -15.39 -1.24
N GLY A 531 -9.92 -15.38 -0.56
CA GLY A 531 -8.63 -15.95 -1.00
C GLY A 531 -8.61 -17.49 -1.14
N HIS A 532 -9.75 -18.12 -1.44
CA HIS A 532 -9.85 -19.56 -1.62
C HIS A 532 -9.15 -20.02 -2.90
N LEU A 533 -8.43 -21.13 -2.80
CA LEU A 533 -7.74 -21.78 -3.92
C LEU A 533 -8.66 -22.06 -5.13
N ALA A 534 -9.94 -22.36 -4.89
CA ALA A 534 -10.91 -22.60 -5.95
C ALA A 534 -11.07 -21.40 -6.91
N LEU A 535 -11.07 -20.17 -6.37
CA LEU A 535 -11.17 -18.96 -7.18
C LEU A 535 -9.96 -18.81 -8.11
N TRP A 536 -8.76 -19.10 -7.60
CA TRP A 536 -7.52 -19.07 -8.38
C TRP A 536 -7.56 -20.07 -9.54
N ILE A 537 -7.98 -21.31 -9.28
CA ILE A 537 -8.08 -22.36 -10.31
C ILE A 537 -9.07 -21.95 -11.40
N VAL A 538 -10.27 -21.48 -11.01
CA VAL A 538 -11.30 -21.04 -11.97
C VAL A 538 -10.79 -19.86 -12.79
N PHE A 539 -10.15 -18.88 -12.16
CA PHE A 539 -9.59 -17.72 -12.86
C PHE A 539 -8.53 -18.14 -13.88
N ILE A 540 -7.60 -19.04 -13.52
CA ILE A 540 -6.55 -19.52 -14.41
C ILE A 540 -7.14 -20.24 -15.64
N LEU A 541 -8.18 -21.07 -15.46
CA LEU A 541 -8.84 -21.74 -16.57
C LEU A 541 -9.50 -20.74 -17.53
N ILE A 542 -10.18 -19.73 -16.99
CA ILE A 542 -10.79 -18.64 -17.78
C ILE A 542 -9.70 -17.85 -18.51
N TYR A 543 -8.61 -17.52 -17.81
CA TYR A 543 -7.49 -16.76 -18.34
C TYR A 543 -6.80 -17.48 -19.51
N ILE A 544 -6.44 -18.76 -19.34
CA ILE A 544 -5.83 -19.56 -20.41
C ILE A 544 -6.78 -19.67 -21.60
N SER A 545 -8.08 -19.90 -21.35
CA SER A 545 -9.10 -19.94 -22.41
C SER A 545 -9.19 -18.60 -23.15
N PHE A 546 -9.09 -17.49 -22.43
CA PHE A 546 -9.07 -16.14 -23.01
C PHE A 546 -7.80 -15.88 -23.84
N CYS A 547 -6.62 -16.26 -23.34
CA CYS A 547 -5.37 -16.18 -24.08
C CYS A 547 -5.42 -16.98 -25.39
N LEU A 548 -5.98 -18.20 -25.36
CA LEU A 548 -6.19 -19.01 -26.55
C LEU A 548 -7.17 -18.34 -27.52
N TYR A 549 -8.30 -17.84 -27.02
CA TYR A 549 -9.28 -17.11 -27.84
C TYR A 549 -8.66 -15.89 -28.53
N VAL A 550 -7.91 -15.06 -27.80
CA VAL A 550 -7.21 -13.90 -28.37
C VAL A 550 -6.17 -14.36 -29.38
N SER A 551 -5.42 -15.43 -29.09
CA SER A 551 -4.43 -16.00 -30.00
C SER A 551 -5.02 -16.47 -31.33
N PHE A 552 -6.19 -17.12 -31.30
CA PHE A 552 -6.93 -17.50 -32.51
C PHE A 552 -7.39 -16.28 -33.30
N ASN A 553 -7.89 -15.25 -32.63
CA ASN A 553 -8.27 -14.00 -33.29
C ASN A 553 -7.06 -13.31 -33.94
N ILE A 554 -5.89 -13.29 -33.28
CA ILE A 554 -4.67 -12.72 -33.87
C ILE A 554 -4.22 -13.55 -35.07
N TYR A 555 -4.17 -14.87 -34.97
CA TYR A 555 -3.71 -15.75 -36.06
C TYR A 555 -4.57 -15.64 -37.32
N PHE A 556 -5.89 -15.60 -37.16
CA PHE A 556 -6.85 -15.49 -38.27
C PHE A 556 -7.30 -14.05 -38.57
N ILE A 557 -6.63 -13.02 -38.05
CA ILE A 557 -6.95 -11.60 -38.30
C ILE A 557 -8.44 -11.30 -38.01
N SER A 558 -8.95 -11.84 -36.90
CA SER A 558 -10.34 -11.76 -36.44
C SER A 558 -11.38 -12.54 -37.26
N TYR A 559 -10.99 -13.26 -38.32
CA TYR A 559 -11.89 -14.09 -39.15
C TYR A 559 -11.77 -15.58 -38.81
N VAL A 560 -11.93 -15.92 -37.53
CA VAL A 560 -11.68 -17.29 -37.00
C VAL A 560 -12.56 -18.35 -37.68
N LYS A 561 -13.84 -18.06 -37.90
CA LYS A 561 -14.79 -19.02 -38.50
C LYS A 561 -14.39 -19.38 -39.93
N GLU A 562 -14.13 -18.37 -40.75
CA GLU A 562 -13.73 -18.53 -42.16
C GLU A 562 -12.35 -19.19 -42.27
N GLY A 563 -11.44 -18.89 -41.33
CA GLY A 563 -10.14 -19.56 -41.23
C GLY A 563 -10.25 -21.04 -40.90
N LEU A 564 -11.09 -21.41 -39.92
CA LEU A 564 -11.32 -22.82 -39.59
C LEU A 564 -12.01 -23.57 -40.74
N THR A 565 -13.00 -22.96 -41.38
CA THR A 565 -13.67 -23.55 -42.54
C THR A 565 -12.68 -23.78 -43.68
N SER A 566 -11.80 -22.82 -43.96
CA SER A 566 -10.79 -22.97 -45.00
C SER A 566 -9.77 -24.09 -44.71
N VAL A 567 -9.38 -24.29 -43.45
CA VAL A 567 -8.52 -25.43 -43.04
C VAL A 567 -9.28 -26.76 -43.15
N TYR A 568 -10.57 -26.77 -42.80
CA TYR A 568 -11.42 -27.95 -42.93
C TYR A 568 -11.63 -28.35 -44.40
N ASP A 569 -11.83 -27.36 -45.28
CA ASP A 569 -12.00 -27.59 -46.72
C ASP A 569 -10.71 -28.13 -47.35
N GLU A 570 -9.54 -27.57 -47.00
CA GLU A 570 -8.22 -28.09 -47.43
C GLU A 570 -7.99 -29.54 -46.96
N TRP A 571 -8.39 -29.87 -45.73
CA TRP A 571 -8.33 -31.25 -45.22
C TRP A 571 -9.28 -32.18 -45.97
N ASN A 572 -10.48 -31.72 -46.30
CA ASN A 572 -11.50 -32.52 -46.97
C ASN A 572 -11.16 -32.77 -48.45
N GLU A 573 -10.46 -31.83 -49.11
CA GLU A 573 -9.99 -31.98 -50.49
C GLU A 573 -8.76 -32.90 -50.61
N ASP A 574 -7.70 -32.65 -49.83
CA ASP A 574 -6.43 -33.36 -50.00
C ASP A 574 -6.32 -34.63 -49.13
N ARG A 575 -7.19 -34.82 -48.13
CA ARG A 575 -7.14 -35.89 -47.10
C ARG A 575 -5.81 -35.98 -46.33
N ASP A 576 -4.89 -35.04 -46.55
CA ASP A 576 -3.58 -34.99 -45.89
C ASP A 576 -3.62 -34.07 -44.68
N VAL A 577 -3.58 -34.68 -43.50
CA VAL A 577 -3.59 -34.00 -42.20
C VAL A 577 -2.36 -33.12 -42.00
N ARG A 578 -1.19 -33.50 -42.56
CA ARG A 578 0.04 -32.72 -42.39
C ARG A 578 -0.01 -31.42 -43.17
N LYS A 579 -0.57 -31.46 -44.38
CA LYS A 579 -0.69 -30.30 -45.26
C LYS A 579 -1.74 -29.31 -44.73
N ALA A 580 -2.88 -29.80 -44.24
CA ALA A 580 -3.93 -28.96 -43.66
C ALA A 580 -3.51 -28.28 -42.33
N LEU A 581 -2.63 -28.90 -41.55
CA LEU A 581 -2.08 -28.33 -40.31
C LEU A 581 -0.80 -27.50 -40.52
N GLU A 582 -0.30 -27.36 -41.76
CA GLU A 582 0.87 -26.54 -42.01
C GLU A 582 0.52 -25.04 -41.75
N PRO A 583 1.24 -24.34 -40.86
CA PRO A 583 0.89 -22.98 -40.51
C PRO A 583 1.11 -22.04 -41.70
N ARG A 584 0.03 -21.40 -42.17
CA ARG A 584 0.03 -20.43 -43.28
C ARG A 584 1.04 -19.30 -43.07
N ARG A 585 1.20 -18.84 -41.83
CA ARG A 585 2.18 -17.82 -41.42
C ARG A 585 3.10 -18.36 -40.34
N LYS A 586 4.18 -19.03 -40.75
CA LYS A 586 5.12 -19.73 -39.86
C LYS A 586 5.65 -18.83 -38.73
N VAL A 587 6.03 -17.59 -39.02
CA VAL A 587 6.57 -16.65 -38.02
C VAL A 587 5.52 -16.26 -36.99
N HIS A 588 4.31 -15.85 -37.41
CA HIS A 588 3.23 -15.50 -36.47
C HIS A 588 2.79 -16.69 -35.65
N PHE A 589 2.72 -17.89 -36.25
CA PHE A 589 2.39 -19.11 -35.54
C PHE A 589 3.42 -19.41 -34.43
N ILE A 590 4.72 -19.34 -34.73
CA ILE A 590 5.78 -19.58 -33.73
C ILE A 590 5.68 -18.56 -32.58
N ILE A 591 5.50 -17.27 -32.89
CA ILE A 591 5.38 -16.22 -31.87
C ILE A 591 4.17 -16.47 -30.96
N ILE A 592 3.02 -16.80 -31.54
CA ILE A 592 1.79 -17.07 -30.79
C ILE A 592 1.96 -18.32 -29.91
N VAL A 593 2.59 -19.37 -30.41
CA VAL A 593 2.85 -20.59 -29.63
C VAL A 593 3.77 -20.27 -28.44
N VAL A 594 4.88 -19.55 -28.66
CA VAL A 594 5.78 -19.13 -27.59
C VAL A 594 5.05 -18.25 -26.57
N ALA A 595 4.25 -17.29 -27.03
CA ALA A 595 3.46 -16.41 -26.16
C ALA A 595 2.44 -17.18 -25.29
N ASN A 596 1.79 -18.21 -25.83
CA ASN A 596 0.88 -19.06 -25.06
C ASN A 596 1.63 -19.93 -24.04
N ILE A 597 2.78 -20.50 -24.40
CA ILE A 597 3.62 -21.27 -23.47
C ILE A 597 4.05 -20.39 -22.30
N LEU A 598 4.53 -19.17 -22.57
CA LEU A 598 4.92 -18.21 -21.53
C LEU A 598 3.72 -17.81 -20.65
N ASN A 599 2.53 -17.62 -21.24
CA ASN A 599 1.31 -17.33 -20.49
C ASN A 599 0.87 -18.49 -19.58
N ILE A 600 1.01 -19.74 -20.04
CA ILE A 600 0.74 -20.92 -19.22
C ILE A 600 1.73 -20.99 -18.07
N ILE A 601 3.03 -20.76 -18.32
CA ILE A 601 4.06 -20.72 -17.27
C ILE A 601 3.73 -19.63 -16.24
N LEU A 602 3.40 -18.42 -16.69
CA LEU A 602 3.00 -17.30 -15.80
C LEU A 602 1.77 -17.65 -14.96
N ALA A 603 0.75 -18.28 -15.55
CA ALA A 603 -0.45 -18.70 -14.84
C ALA A 603 -0.15 -19.80 -13.81
N CYS A 604 0.66 -20.81 -14.16
CA CYS A 604 1.06 -21.88 -13.24
C CYS A 604 1.95 -21.36 -12.09
N MET A 605 2.86 -20.44 -12.37
CA MET A 605 3.66 -19.76 -11.33
C MET A 605 2.77 -19.02 -10.34
N GLY A 606 1.62 -18.48 -10.79
CA GLY A 606 0.61 -17.90 -9.91
C GLY A 606 0.14 -18.83 -8.79
N ILE A 607 -0.09 -20.12 -9.10
CA ILE A 607 -0.51 -21.12 -8.11
C ILE A 607 0.60 -21.36 -7.07
N LEU A 608 1.85 -21.39 -7.51
CA LEU A 608 2.98 -21.52 -6.58
C LEU A 608 3.08 -20.29 -5.67
N CYS A 609 2.93 -19.09 -6.22
CA CYS A 609 2.94 -17.84 -5.46
C CYS A 609 1.79 -17.76 -4.44
N HIS A 610 0.62 -18.35 -4.74
CA HIS A 610 -0.47 -18.46 -3.78
C HIS A 610 -0.03 -19.21 -2.50
N PHE A 611 0.69 -20.33 -2.63
CA PHE A 611 1.23 -21.07 -1.48
C PHE A 611 2.34 -20.30 -0.73
N VAL A 612 3.03 -19.38 -1.40
CA VAL A 612 4.03 -18.50 -0.79
C VAL A 612 3.39 -17.29 -0.10
N GLY A 613 2.08 -17.08 -0.27
CA GLY A 613 1.32 -15.98 0.37
C GLY A 613 1.22 -14.72 -0.48
N THR A 614 1.41 -14.81 -1.81
CA THR A 614 1.13 -13.68 -2.71
C THR A 614 -0.37 -13.49 -2.88
N ASP A 615 -0.84 -12.25 -2.78
CA ASP A 615 -2.25 -11.92 -2.96
C ASP A 615 -2.67 -11.98 -4.43
N PHE A 616 -3.98 -12.15 -4.65
CA PHE A 616 -4.53 -12.30 -6.00
C PHE A 616 -4.37 -11.04 -6.85
N ALA A 617 -4.40 -9.85 -6.25
CA ALA A 617 -4.29 -8.59 -6.99
C ALA A 617 -2.87 -8.38 -7.54
N THR A 618 -1.84 -8.59 -6.71
CA THR A 618 -0.44 -8.58 -7.15
C THR A 618 -0.20 -9.63 -8.25
N PHE A 619 -0.81 -10.82 -8.14
CA PHE A 619 -0.77 -11.82 -9.20
C PHE A 619 -1.40 -11.34 -10.52
N LEU A 620 -2.60 -10.76 -10.49
CA LEU A 620 -3.26 -10.21 -11.67
C LEU A 620 -2.44 -9.09 -12.31
N LEU A 621 -1.84 -8.22 -11.49
CA LEU A 621 -0.96 -7.15 -11.97
C LEU A 621 0.24 -7.73 -12.72
N GLY A 622 0.88 -8.74 -12.12
CA GLY A 622 1.98 -9.48 -12.73
C GLY A 622 1.61 -10.09 -14.08
N LEU A 623 0.41 -10.66 -14.23
CA LEU A 623 -0.07 -11.20 -15.51
C LEU A 623 -0.24 -10.12 -16.58
N LEU A 624 -0.88 -8.98 -16.24
CA LEU A 624 -1.13 -7.89 -17.19
C LEU A 624 0.17 -7.20 -17.62
N MET A 625 1.06 -6.92 -16.66
CA MET A 625 2.38 -6.35 -16.94
C MET A 625 3.26 -7.33 -17.73
N GLY A 626 3.27 -8.61 -17.35
CA GLY A 626 4.02 -9.66 -18.05
C GLY A 626 3.63 -9.77 -19.53
N ASN A 627 2.32 -9.76 -19.84
CA ASN A 627 1.85 -9.75 -21.23
C ASN A 627 2.24 -8.48 -21.98
N THR A 628 2.15 -7.32 -21.32
CA THR A 628 2.51 -6.04 -21.94
C THR A 628 3.99 -6.02 -22.30
N ILE A 629 4.87 -6.46 -21.40
CA ILE A 629 6.32 -6.54 -21.62
C ILE A 629 6.64 -7.57 -22.70
N MET A 630 6.06 -8.76 -22.61
CA MET A 630 6.24 -9.82 -23.61
C MET A 630 5.87 -9.30 -25.00
N TYR A 631 4.73 -8.64 -25.14
CA TYR A 631 4.29 -8.13 -26.43
C TYR A 631 5.17 -6.96 -26.93
N ALA A 632 5.64 -6.08 -26.04
CA ALA A 632 6.59 -5.03 -26.41
C ALA A 632 7.91 -5.60 -26.94
N ILE A 633 8.44 -6.67 -26.32
CA ILE A 633 9.67 -7.36 -26.78
C ILE A 633 9.44 -7.98 -28.15
N VAL A 634 8.36 -8.74 -28.32
CA VAL A 634 7.99 -9.34 -29.62
C VAL A 634 7.86 -8.28 -30.70
N TYR A 635 7.21 -7.15 -30.40
CA TYR A 635 7.06 -6.03 -31.32
C TYR A 635 8.41 -5.49 -31.79
N ILE A 636 9.35 -5.25 -30.87
CA ILE A 636 10.71 -4.76 -31.19
C ILE A 636 11.47 -5.80 -32.04
N ILE A 637 11.39 -7.09 -31.70
CA ILE A 637 12.01 -8.17 -32.47
C ILE A 637 11.47 -8.17 -33.90
N MET A 638 10.15 -8.07 -34.06
CA MET A 638 9.51 -8.07 -35.38
C MET A 638 9.85 -6.85 -36.23
N LYS A 639 10.12 -5.69 -35.63
CA LYS A 639 10.69 -4.56 -36.37
C LYS A 639 12.04 -4.92 -36.98
N TYR A 640 12.95 -5.50 -36.21
CA TYR A 640 14.26 -5.92 -36.72
C TYR A 640 14.16 -7.00 -37.80
N VAL A 641 13.27 -7.99 -37.63
CA VAL A 641 13.04 -9.05 -38.64
C VAL A 641 12.54 -8.47 -39.96
N ASN A 642 11.70 -7.44 -39.92
CA ASN A 642 11.20 -6.74 -41.11
C ASN A 642 12.11 -5.61 -41.60
N HIS A 643 13.36 -5.54 -41.12
CA HIS A 643 14.35 -4.52 -41.49
C HIS A 643 13.94 -3.07 -41.16
N GLU A 644 13.02 -2.88 -40.22
CA GLU A 644 12.70 -1.58 -39.63
C GLU A 644 13.69 -1.26 -38.50
N LYS A 645 14.13 0.00 -38.38
CA LYS A 645 15.20 0.39 -37.44
C LYS A 645 14.62 1.24 -36.32
N LEU A 646 15.01 0.99 -35.08
CA LEU A 646 14.67 1.91 -34.00
C LEU A 646 15.55 3.16 -34.06
N CYS A 647 14.92 4.34 -34.09
CA CYS A 647 15.61 5.61 -33.96
C CYS A 647 16.36 5.72 -32.61
N ALA A 648 17.37 6.58 -32.52
CA ALA A 648 18.14 6.75 -31.28
C ALA A 648 17.27 7.20 -30.08
N GLN A 649 16.21 7.97 -30.34
CA GLN A 649 15.30 8.48 -29.31
C GLN A 649 14.52 7.35 -28.57
N PRO A 650 13.78 6.45 -29.23
CA PRO A 650 13.14 5.33 -28.54
C PRO A 650 14.14 4.39 -27.86
N ILE A 651 15.35 4.19 -28.42
CA ILE A 651 16.39 3.39 -27.76
C ILE A 651 16.80 4.03 -26.43
N LEU A 652 17.02 5.35 -26.40
CA LEU A 652 17.34 6.08 -25.18
C LEU A 652 16.23 5.92 -24.13
N PHE A 653 14.96 6.07 -24.53
CA PHE A 653 13.83 5.88 -23.61
C PHE A 653 13.69 4.44 -23.12
N ALA A 654 13.96 3.45 -23.96
CA ALA A 654 13.96 2.05 -23.54
C ALA A 654 15.05 1.76 -22.49
N VAL A 655 16.28 2.25 -22.72
CA VAL A 655 17.40 2.07 -21.78
C VAL A 655 17.11 2.77 -20.46
N LEU A 656 16.69 4.05 -20.49
CA LEU A 656 16.33 4.79 -19.28
C LEU A 656 15.15 4.13 -18.56
N GLY A 657 14.12 3.71 -19.29
CA GLY A 657 12.97 2.99 -18.73
C GLY A 657 13.39 1.72 -17.99
N ILE A 658 14.26 0.88 -18.58
CA ILE A 658 14.77 -0.34 -17.94
C ILE A 658 15.57 -0.01 -16.68
N ILE A 659 16.43 1.00 -16.71
CA ILE A 659 17.23 1.41 -15.55
C ILE A 659 16.31 1.85 -14.39
N PHE A 660 15.35 2.73 -14.66
CA PHE A 660 14.43 3.22 -13.62
C PHE A 660 13.51 2.11 -13.11
N TRP A 661 13.03 1.21 -13.98
CA TRP A 661 12.25 0.04 -13.55
C TRP A 661 13.07 -0.91 -12.67
N ALA A 662 14.35 -1.12 -12.96
CA ALA A 662 15.22 -1.96 -12.14
C ALA A 662 15.40 -1.38 -10.73
N PHE A 663 15.65 -0.07 -10.61
CA PHE A 663 15.70 0.59 -9.32
C PHE A 663 14.34 0.59 -8.60
N ALA A 664 13.24 0.85 -9.31
CA ALA A 664 11.90 0.78 -8.74
C ALA A 664 11.60 -0.62 -8.18
N ALA A 665 11.88 -1.69 -8.94
CA ALA A 665 11.66 -3.07 -8.52
C ALA A 665 12.47 -3.45 -7.27
N TYR A 666 13.68 -2.91 -7.10
CA TYR A 666 14.47 -3.11 -5.88
C TYR A 666 13.75 -2.56 -4.64
N PHE A 667 13.21 -1.34 -4.72
CA PHE A 667 12.48 -0.72 -3.61
C PHE A 667 11.11 -1.34 -3.38
N PHE A 668 10.40 -1.74 -4.44
CA PHE A 668 9.11 -2.43 -4.37
C PHE A 668 9.16 -3.70 -3.53
N ASN A 669 10.25 -4.48 -3.64
CA ASN A 669 10.41 -5.72 -2.88
C ASN A 669 10.79 -5.50 -1.40
N SER A 670 11.02 -4.26 -0.96
CA SER A 670 11.36 -3.92 0.42
C SER A 670 10.15 -3.38 1.19
N ASN A 671 9.19 -4.26 1.47
CA ASN A 671 7.95 -3.92 2.18
C ASN A 671 8.23 -3.15 3.49
N THR A 672 7.50 -2.05 3.70
CA THR A 672 7.49 -1.22 4.92
C THR A 672 6.17 -1.33 5.69
N SER A 673 5.11 -1.77 5.02
CA SER A 673 3.83 -2.18 5.58
C SER A 673 3.27 -3.34 4.74
N LEU A 674 2.32 -4.08 5.31
CA LEU A 674 1.63 -5.17 4.60
C LEU A 674 0.13 -5.09 4.88
N TRP A 675 -0.69 -4.96 3.84
CA TRP A 675 -2.14 -4.76 3.97
C TRP A 675 -2.95 -6.05 4.08
N SER A 676 -2.35 -7.20 3.74
CA SER A 676 -2.99 -8.51 3.67
C SER A 676 -3.00 -9.28 5.00
N VAL A 677 -2.52 -8.66 6.08
CA VAL A 677 -2.39 -9.22 7.42
C VAL A 677 -3.00 -8.26 8.43
N SER A 678 -3.12 -8.69 9.69
CA SER A 678 -3.64 -7.82 10.74
C SER A 678 -2.79 -6.55 10.94
N ALA A 679 -3.38 -5.52 11.54
CA ALA A 679 -2.67 -4.27 11.85
C ALA A 679 -1.44 -4.46 12.75
N ALA A 680 -1.42 -5.48 13.63
CA ALA A 680 -0.26 -5.77 14.47
C ALA A 680 0.87 -6.44 13.66
N GLU A 681 0.53 -7.42 12.81
CA GLU A 681 1.50 -8.10 11.94
C GLU A 681 2.09 -7.15 10.89
N SER A 682 1.27 -6.25 10.35
CA SER A 682 1.73 -5.22 9.41
C SER A 682 2.83 -4.35 10.03
N LYS A 683 2.74 -4.08 11.34
CA LYS A 683 3.69 -3.22 12.04
C LYS A 683 5.08 -3.83 12.21
N GLU A 684 5.23 -5.14 12.06
CA GLU A 684 6.53 -5.79 12.07
C GLU A 684 7.43 -5.34 10.91
N TYR A 685 6.81 -4.87 9.82
CA TYR A 685 7.51 -4.36 8.64
C TYR A 685 7.90 -2.88 8.74
N ASN A 686 7.42 -2.15 9.77
CA ASN A 686 7.76 -0.73 9.95
C ASN A 686 9.28 -0.52 9.89
N LYS A 687 9.73 0.41 9.07
CA LYS A 687 11.15 0.77 8.92
C LYS A 687 11.32 2.27 9.05
N HIS A 688 12.48 2.68 9.55
CA HIS A 688 12.86 4.09 9.55
C HIS A 688 13.01 4.63 8.13
N CYS A 689 12.86 5.94 7.98
CA CYS A 689 13.07 6.64 6.71
C CYS A 689 14.49 6.45 6.18
N ILE A 690 14.63 6.43 4.86
CA ILE A 690 15.91 6.21 4.17
C ILE A 690 16.46 7.47 3.50
N VAL A 691 15.60 8.30 2.90
CA VAL A 691 16.01 9.47 2.11
C VAL A 691 15.54 10.74 2.83
N LEU A 692 16.48 11.65 3.11
CA LEU A 692 16.25 12.94 3.77
C LEU A 692 15.52 12.84 5.13
N ASN A 693 15.53 11.66 5.77
CA ASN A 693 14.71 11.35 6.94
C ASN A 693 13.21 11.64 6.72
N PHE A 694 12.73 11.57 5.48
CA PHE A 694 11.36 11.91 5.08
C PHE A 694 10.68 10.83 4.24
N TYR A 695 11.44 10.16 3.36
CA TYR A 695 10.90 9.12 2.48
C TYR A 695 11.37 7.74 2.92
N ASP A 696 10.46 6.76 2.87
CA ASP A 696 10.77 5.35 3.04
C ASP A 696 11.03 4.62 1.70
N ASN A 697 11.14 3.29 1.73
CA ASN A 697 11.35 2.52 0.50
C ASN A 697 10.17 2.61 -0.48
N HIS A 698 8.95 2.61 0.04
CA HIS A 698 7.72 2.66 -0.77
C HIS A 698 7.56 4.03 -1.44
N ASP A 699 7.89 5.09 -0.73
CA ASP A 699 7.95 6.45 -1.28
C ASP A 699 8.93 6.60 -2.44
N VAL A 700 10.13 6.03 -2.29
CA VAL A 700 11.15 6.06 -3.33
C VAL A 700 10.72 5.21 -4.53
N TRP A 701 10.02 4.09 -4.30
CA TRP A 701 9.41 3.31 -5.37
C TRP A 701 8.44 4.16 -6.20
N HIS A 702 7.49 4.87 -5.57
CA HIS A 702 6.53 5.74 -6.27
C HIS A 702 7.21 6.79 -7.16
N LEU A 703 8.25 7.45 -6.64
CA LEU A 703 8.98 8.46 -7.39
C LEU A 703 9.71 7.84 -8.60
N LEU A 704 10.37 6.69 -8.43
CA LEU A 704 11.13 6.03 -9.50
C LEU A 704 10.22 5.38 -10.56
N SER A 705 9.16 4.70 -10.14
CA SER A 705 8.20 4.07 -11.04
C SER A 705 7.44 5.10 -11.89
N SER A 706 7.14 6.29 -11.34
CA SER A 706 6.50 7.36 -12.11
C SER A 706 7.35 7.82 -13.30
N VAL A 707 8.67 7.93 -13.10
CA VAL A 707 9.64 8.26 -14.15
C VAL A 707 9.82 7.08 -15.12
N ALA A 708 9.83 5.84 -14.63
CA ALA A 708 9.92 4.64 -15.46
C ALA A 708 8.71 4.47 -16.40
N LEU A 709 7.49 4.72 -15.89
CA LEU A 709 6.26 4.72 -16.67
C LEU A 709 6.26 5.82 -17.72
N PHE A 710 6.72 7.03 -17.38
CA PHE A 710 6.90 8.12 -18.34
C PHE A 710 7.79 7.69 -19.51
N PHE A 711 8.95 7.08 -19.23
CA PHE A 711 9.84 6.60 -20.29
C PHE A 711 9.23 5.49 -21.12
N SER A 712 8.46 4.60 -20.50
CA SER A 712 7.75 3.53 -21.18
C SER A 712 6.67 4.10 -22.13
N PHE A 713 5.96 5.14 -21.70
CA PHE A 713 4.96 5.84 -22.54
C PHE A 713 5.63 6.62 -23.67
N MET A 714 6.76 7.27 -23.41
CA MET A 714 7.56 7.95 -24.43
C MET A 714 8.16 6.99 -25.45
N LEU A 715 8.60 5.80 -25.02
CA LEU A 715 8.99 4.70 -25.91
C LEU A 715 7.83 4.32 -26.82
N LEU A 716 6.64 4.04 -26.25
CA LEU A 716 5.46 3.69 -27.04
C LEU A 716 5.05 4.81 -28.02
N LEU A 717 5.17 6.07 -27.61
CA LEU A 717 4.86 7.22 -28.46
C LEU A 717 5.82 7.36 -29.66
N THR A 718 7.10 7.00 -29.48
CA THR A 718 8.18 7.24 -30.47
C THR A 718 8.67 5.98 -31.21
N LEU A 719 8.18 4.80 -30.83
CA LEU A 719 8.64 3.50 -31.34
C LEU A 719 8.63 3.37 -32.88
N ASP A 720 7.71 4.04 -33.56
CA ASP A 720 7.45 3.94 -35.00
C ASP A 720 7.72 5.24 -35.76
N ASP A 721 8.59 6.09 -35.21
CA ASP A 721 8.99 7.33 -35.88
C ASP A 721 9.92 7.11 -37.08
N ASP A 722 10.55 5.94 -37.21
CA ASP A 722 11.36 5.53 -38.37
C ASP A 722 10.54 5.32 -39.64
N VAL A 723 9.32 4.79 -39.51
CA VAL A 723 8.43 4.48 -40.63
C VAL A 723 7.49 5.62 -41.01
N ILE A 724 7.61 6.80 -40.39
CA ILE A 724 6.62 7.90 -40.53
C ILE A 724 6.40 8.37 -41.97
N ASN A 725 7.44 8.33 -42.82
CA ASN A 725 7.39 8.73 -44.23
C ASN A 725 7.32 7.52 -45.19
N THR A 726 7.11 6.30 -44.66
CA THR A 726 7.05 5.07 -45.46
C THR A 726 5.61 4.83 -45.91
N PRO A 727 5.34 4.54 -47.19
CA PRO A 727 3.97 4.27 -47.66
C PRO A 727 3.42 2.98 -47.04
N HIS A 728 2.11 2.93 -46.79
CA HIS A 728 1.42 1.78 -46.15
C HIS A 728 1.66 0.44 -46.86
N THR A 729 1.95 0.45 -48.16
CA THR A 729 2.26 -0.74 -48.97
C THR A 729 3.60 -1.39 -48.62
N LYS A 730 4.50 -0.66 -47.96
CA LYS A 730 5.83 -1.17 -47.55
C LYS A 730 5.93 -1.49 -46.06
N ILE A 731 4.88 -1.19 -45.29
CA ILE A 731 4.85 -1.44 -43.85
C ILE A 731 4.22 -2.81 -43.62
N MET A 732 4.99 -3.74 -43.06
CA MET A 732 4.53 -5.10 -42.77
C MET A 732 3.66 -5.13 -41.52
N VAL A 733 2.63 -5.98 -41.54
CA VAL A 733 1.76 -6.29 -40.39
C VAL A 733 2.21 -7.61 -39.77
N PHE A 734 2.39 -7.59 -38.45
CA PHE A 734 2.82 -8.73 -37.65
C PHE A 734 2.18 -8.76 -36.28
#